data_AF-A0A0V1CQ73-F1
#
_entry.id   AF-A0A0V1CQ73-F1
#
_cell.length_a   1.000
_cell.length_b   1.000
_cell.length_c   1.000
_cell.angle_alpha   90.00
_cell.angle_beta   90.00
_cell.angle_gamma   90.00
#
_symmetry.space_group_name_H-M   'P 1'
#
loop_
_entity.id
_entity.type
_entity.pdbx_description
1 polymer ?
#
loop_
_entity_poly.entity_id
_entity_poly.type
_entity_poly.pdbx_seq_one_letter_code
_entity_poly.pdbx_strand_id
1 'polypeptide(L)'
;MYISTLTCCGDLKNSPPLGPMVKWTPTMQRRANIKPTVIRETSSACERKGRVSTVRFSKYGLRPTDGSSADSGNTGKDVKKKQLVNQDVYLDQILVLFFAYSMQKHFTRLIAWLLLVVHWQVVVGAGDKVSDDCFDELQTDLHRPVAVHLFEWKWTDIANECETYLKDTGIGLIQVSPPNEHAVFEHKGDYSWWLRYQPVSYLLHSRSGTEKEFIDMVQRCMKVGIKILVDGVINHMVGANMKGYGSGGSYYNSTPFKESFPAVPYGPSDFNDDICNDIIQNYGNAAEVRNCRLVSLIDLKLSKVEVQQKIADYLNHLIDIGVAGFRIDAAKHMWPDDIRNILNRVKHLNPAYYPKDKCAFVFHEVIDQGAEAIQGSEYVDFGRITNFRYGLDLSAAVMRNKNFLYFKNFGPAWNYWENHDVLVFVDNHDNQRGSGGGGKVLTYKTPKMYKLAVSFMLAWNYGIPRLMSSYYFDGHDMGPPSYGKPDFKTKSPTFTPDGLCNKSSGWVCEHRWHEIKRMTLFSASVAGLPNTNIISDHHRIAFSRGSNGFYALNNDPHNAWVVQVQTSLPAGFYCDFMTGSVTNKGCSGKTIEVTTDGKVKLVVEPESAVAISVASKLTLPPSYKRTVVLIHFPTTKGQNVFIRGGIHSSHRKGCKADVIDTPCSIPIIHIEDVQSSWEEFIHWRSDDYFLDWSTGDNAEGSSTIGTPLAWSTNIKNQAGYQWLNKYGEHYWLMDVLMDCNRTESGWFEFQSAMDSSNLVESAIKQTKCNGDGGVAEPPFTTTFHAARCGFVNVFQFNTPACTIEKRLSMQYIAMLLSFTVIIVIIHAHETDAAFLFY
;
A
#
# COMPACT_ATOMS: atom_id res chain seq x y z
N MET A 1 -7.58 30.11 -31.92
CA MET A 1 -7.04 31.35 -32.52
C MET A 1 -6.04 31.96 -31.55
N TYR A 2 -4.92 32.47 -32.03
CA TYR A 2 -4.06 33.39 -31.26
C TYR A 2 -4.79 34.73 -31.05
N ILE A 3 -4.52 35.41 -29.95
CA ILE A 3 -4.13 36.83 -29.94
C ILE A 3 -3.40 37.13 -28.62
N SER A 4 -2.26 37.78 -28.74
CA SER A 4 -1.44 38.33 -27.68
C SER A 4 -1.57 39.85 -27.67
N THR A 5 -1.57 40.50 -26.50
CA THR A 5 -1.27 41.94 -26.40
C THR A 5 -0.35 42.22 -25.22
N LEU A 6 0.57 43.16 -25.44
CA LEU A 6 1.70 43.56 -24.61
C LEU A 6 1.55 45.07 -24.24
N THR A 7 2.51 45.65 -23.51
CA THR A 7 2.72 47.11 -23.23
C THR A 7 1.76 47.76 -22.20
N CYS A 8 2.17 48.76 -21.37
CA CYS A 8 3.51 49.33 -21.10
C CYS A 8 3.62 50.09 -19.74
N CYS A 9 4.87 50.26 -19.30
CA CYS A 9 5.53 51.21 -18.36
C CYS A 9 4.77 52.25 -17.50
N GLY A 10 5.33 52.48 -16.29
CA GLY A 10 5.25 53.72 -15.51
C GLY A 10 6.36 53.80 -14.44
N ASP A 11 7.17 54.87 -14.44
CA ASP A 11 8.35 55.08 -13.57
C ASP A 11 8.03 55.81 -12.24
N LEU A 12 8.86 55.64 -11.19
CA LEU A 12 9.65 56.73 -10.53
C LEU A 12 10.45 56.32 -9.27
N LYS A 13 11.78 56.38 -9.39
CA LYS A 13 12.85 56.84 -8.45
C LYS A 13 12.65 56.81 -6.92
N ASN A 14 13.57 56.14 -6.19
CA ASN A 14 14.62 56.82 -5.38
C ASN A 14 15.61 55.84 -4.68
N SER A 15 16.83 56.30 -4.44
CA SER A 15 17.98 55.69 -3.70
C SER A 15 18.89 56.86 -3.22
N PRO A 16 20.01 56.75 -2.45
CA PRO A 16 20.91 55.59 -2.16
C PRO A 16 21.41 55.62 -0.66
N PRO A 17 22.69 55.34 -0.21
CA PRO A 17 23.85 54.61 -0.78
C PRO A 17 24.69 53.68 0.17
N LEU A 18 25.51 52.78 -0.42
CA LEU A 18 26.87 52.26 -0.02
C LEU A 18 27.05 51.52 1.35
N GLY A 19 27.93 50.51 1.56
CA GLY A 19 29.00 49.77 0.81
C GLY A 19 29.87 48.97 1.84
N PRO A 20 31.02 48.30 1.52
CA PRO A 20 31.66 48.00 0.23
C PRO A 20 32.12 46.51 0.06
N MET A 21 32.87 46.26 -1.04
CA MET A 21 33.32 44.96 -1.59
C MET A 21 34.53 44.30 -0.89
N VAL A 22 34.73 42.99 -1.10
CA VAL A 22 36.08 42.36 -1.11
C VAL A 22 36.31 41.52 -2.38
N LYS A 23 37.54 41.65 -2.89
CA LYS A 23 38.12 41.28 -4.18
C LYS A 23 38.11 39.79 -4.57
N TRP A 24 38.07 39.56 -5.88
CA TRP A 24 38.71 38.41 -6.56
C TRP A 24 40.09 38.81 -7.10
N THR A 25 41.03 37.86 -7.19
CA THR A 25 42.28 37.99 -7.98
C THR A 25 42.62 36.67 -8.70
N PRO A 26 43.06 36.69 -9.97
CA PRO A 26 43.39 35.50 -10.76
C PRO A 26 44.91 35.25 -10.88
N THR A 27 45.34 33.99 -11.10
CA THR A 27 46.27 33.55 -12.19
C THR A 27 46.81 32.13 -11.97
N MET A 28 46.69 31.25 -12.97
CA MET A 28 47.85 30.66 -13.66
C MET A 28 47.44 30.02 -15.00
N GLN A 29 48.40 29.85 -15.92
CA GLN A 29 48.14 29.62 -17.35
C GLN A 29 49.16 28.65 -17.98
N ARG A 30 48.70 27.79 -18.92
CA ARG A 30 49.50 26.91 -19.85
C ARG A 30 50.07 25.64 -19.18
N ARG A 31 50.08 24.45 -19.79
CA ARG A 31 50.12 24.01 -21.22
C ARG A 31 48.96 23.02 -21.52
N ALA A 32 48.25 22.98 -22.66
CA ALA A 32 48.66 22.72 -24.07
C ALA A 32 49.29 21.31 -24.25
N ASN A 33 48.86 20.38 -25.14
CA ASN A 33 47.86 20.35 -26.23
C ASN A 33 47.39 18.89 -26.49
N ILE A 34 46.14 18.64 -26.92
CA ILE A 34 45.76 17.80 -28.10
C ILE A 34 44.44 18.39 -28.70
N LYS A 35 44.26 18.29 -30.03
CA LYS A 35 43.22 18.99 -30.82
C LYS A 35 41.83 18.32 -30.77
N PRO A 36 40.73 19.09 -30.83
CA PRO A 36 39.41 18.59 -31.24
C PRO A 36 39.20 18.73 -32.76
N THR A 37 38.56 17.76 -33.40
CA THR A 37 38.16 17.85 -34.82
C THR A 37 36.79 18.51 -34.94
N VAL A 38 36.73 19.65 -35.63
CA VAL A 38 35.49 20.33 -36.01
C VAL A 38 35.03 19.81 -37.37
N ILE A 39 33.74 19.50 -37.50
CA ILE A 39 33.05 19.51 -38.80
C ILE A 39 31.77 20.32 -38.62
N ARG A 40 31.68 21.44 -39.35
CA ARG A 40 30.46 22.24 -39.50
C ARG A 40 30.18 22.40 -40.99
N GLU A 41 29.07 21.82 -41.42
CA GLU A 41 28.08 22.39 -42.35
C GLU A 41 28.46 23.08 -43.69
N THR A 42 27.73 22.63 -44.74
CA THR A 42 26.99 23.41 -45.78
C THR A 42 27.43 23.43 -47.25
N SER A 43 26.41 23.70 -48.11
CA SER A 43 26.37 23.84 -49.58
C SER A 43 26.38 22.51 -50.38
N SER A 44 25.72 22.33 -51.55
CA SER A 44 24.69 23.06 -52.35
C SER A 44 24.25 22.15 -53.55
N ALA A 45 23.17 22.31 -54.34
CA ALA A 45 21.86 23.01 -54.29
C ALA A 45 20.96 22.50 -55.48
N CYS A 46 19.74 23.04 -55.66
CA CYS A 46 18.85 22.88 -56.85
C CYS A 46 18.21 21.49 -57.13
N GLU A 47 17.09 21.34 -57.87
CA GLU A 47 15.83 22.11 -57.97
C GLU A 47 14.74 21.26 -58.69
N ARG A 48 13.45 21.55 -58.44
CA ARG A 48 12.25 21.35 -59.32
C ARG A 48 11.81 19.96 -59.86
N LYS A 49 10.57 19.61 -59.47
CA LYS A 49 9.38 19.23 -60.31
C LYS A 49 9.54 18.29 -61.53
N GLY A 50 8.76 17.20 -61.52
CA GLY A 50 8.35 16.49 -62.75
C GLY A 50 7.26 15.43 -62.51
N ARG A 51 6.04 15.65 -63.01
CA ARG A 51 4.95 14.64 -63.10
C ARG A 51 5.01 13.96 -64.48
N VAL A 52 4.05 13.04 -64.75
CA VAL A 52 3.63 12.44 -66.06
C VAL A 52 4.26 11.06 -66.36
N SER A 53 3.55 10.03 -66.87
CA SER A 53 2.13 9.60 -66.79
C SER A 53 1.94 8.20 -67.42
N THR A 54 0.70 7.66 -67.40
CA THR A 54 0.12 6.65 -68.34
C THR A 54 0.66 5.21 -68.25
N VAL A 55 -0.10 4.15 -68.55
CA VAL A 55 -0.96 3.85 -69.73
C VAL A 55 -2.36 3.30 -69.39
N ARG A 56 -3.29 3.33 -70.37
CA ARG A 56 -4.73 2.98 -70.29
C ARG A 56 -5.09 1.62 -70.94
N PHE A 57 -6.15 0.99 -70.39
CA PHE A 57 -7.29 0.26 -71.00
C PHE A 57 -7.29 -0.41 -72.41
N SER A 58 -8.14 -1.46 -72.47
CA SER A 58 -8.87 -2.07 -73.62
C SER A 58 -8.26 -3.37 -74.20
N LYS A 59 -9.00 -4.35 -74.78
CA LYS A 59 -10.39 -4.37 -75.33
C LYS A 59 -10.88 -5.82 -75.66
N TYR A 60 -12.21 -6.03 -75.78
CA TYR A 60 -12.95 -7.17 -76.43
C TYR A 60 -12.82 -8.61 -75.84
N GLY A 61 -13.75 -9.57 -76.07
CA GLY A 61 -14.93 -9.62 -76.96
C GLY A 61 -16.01 -10.68 -76.57
N LEU A 62 -16.96 -10.99 -77.47
CA LEU A 62 -18.25 -11.67 -77.22
C LEU A 62 -18.47 -12.98 -78.03
N ARG A 63 -19.22 -13.94 -77.44
CA ARG A 63 -20.05 -15.04 -78.07
C ARG A 63 -19.31 -16.19 -78.82
N PRO A 64 -19.99 -17.28 -79.28
CA PRO A 64 -20.83 -18.25 -78.53
C PRO A 64 -20.66 -19.73 -79.01
N THR A 65 -21.31 -20.74 -78.38
CA THR A 65 -21.92 -21.95 -79.01
C THR A 65 -22.52 -22.91 -77.95
N ASP A 66 -23.79 -23.32 -78.15
CA ASP A 66 -24.37 -24.68 -78.27
C ASP A 66 -23.74 -25.90 -77.54
N GLY A 67 -24.47 -26.92 -77.06
CA GLY A 67 -25.92 -27.23 -77.06
C GLY A 67 -26.20 -28.69 -76.59
N SER A 68 -27.48 -29.15 -76.61
CA SER A 68 -27.97 -30.54 -76.32
C SER A 68 -27.88 -31.08 -74.86
N SER A 69 -28.75 -31.97 -74.35
CA SER A 69 -30.11 -32.46 -74.73
C SER A 69 -30.74 -33.38 -73.65
N ALA A 70 -32.08 -33.42 -73.58
CA ALA A 70 -32.95 -34.53 -73.07
C ALA A 70 -32.89 -34.89 -71.56
N ASP A 71 -33.91 -35.46 -70.89
CA ASP A 71 -35.31 -35.76 -71.27
C ASP A 71 -36.22 -35.92 -70.01
N SER A 72 -37.55 -35.86 -70.19
CA SER A 72 -38.68 -36.44 -69.40
C SER A 72 -38.66 -36.53 -67.84
N GLY A 73 -39.75 -36.32 -67.09
CA GLY A 73 -41.15 -36.00 -67.43
C GLY A 73 -42.11 -36.15 -66.21
N ASN A 74 -43.41 -35.89 -66.41
CA ASN A 74 -44.55 -35.98 -65.45
C ASN A 74 -44.51 -35.06 -64.21
N THR A 75 -45.61 -34.54 -63.62
CA THR A 75 -47.05 -34.32 -63.91
C THR A 75 -47.52 -33.41 -62.74
N GLY A 76 -48.36 -32.38 -62.78
CA GLY A 76 -49.31 -31.83 -63.75
C GLY A 76 -50.44 -31.13 -62.94
N LYS A 77 -51.09 -30.07 -63.47
CA LYS A 77 -52.36 -29.44 -63.00
C LYS A 77 -52.40 -28.81 -61.58
N ASP A 78 -53.15 -27.74 -61.30
CA ASP A 78 -53.68 -26.63 -62.11
C ASP A 78 -54.23 -25.52 -61.18
N VAL A 79 -54.40 -24.29 -61.69
CA VAL A 79 -55.47 -23.32 -61.29
C VAL A 79 -55.43 -22.58 -59.90
N LYS A 80 -55.30 -21.24 -60.02
CA LYS A 80 -55.93 -20.11 -59.24
C LYS A 80 -55.27 -19.46 -57.99
N LYS A 81 -54.72 -18.27 -58.28
CA LYS A 81 -55.10 -16.92 -57.77
C LYS A 81 -54.64 -16.41 -56.38
N LYS A 82 -53.95 -15.26 -56.52
CA LYS A 82 -53.97 -13.99 -55.74
C LYS A 82 -52.90 -13.76 -54.65
N GLN A 83 -52.37 -12.53 -54.73
CA GLN A 83 -51.60 -11.77 -53.75
C GLN A 83 -50.25 -12.35 -53.31
N LEU A 84 -49.15 -11.74 -53.78
CA LEU A 84 -48.34 -10.81 -52.97
C LEU A 84 -47.34 -10.06 -53.86
N VAL A 85 -47.28 -8.75 -53.69
CA VAL A 85 -46.19 -7.88 -54.18
C VAL A 85 -45.43 -7.41 -52.93
N ASN A 86 -44.12 -7.19 -53.06
CA ASN A 86 -43.14 -6.91 -52.00
C ASN A 86 -42.70 -8.12 -51.16
N GLN A 87 -41.62 -8.78 -51.59
CA GLN A 87 -40.76 -9.55 -50.66
C GLN A 87 -39.24 -9.44 -50.93
N ASP A 88 -38.81 -8.85 -52.04
CA ASP A 88 -37.38 -8.84 -52.44
C ASP A 88 -36.52 -7.71 -51.84
N VAL A 89 -37.10 -6.72 -51.16
CA VAL A 89 -36.33 -5.60 -50.57
C VAL A 89 -35.78 -5.91 -49.16
N TYR A 90 -36.30 -6.95 -48.50
CA TYR A 90 -35.94 -7.27 -47.11
C TYR A 90 -34.73 -8.21 -46.96
N LEU A 91 -34.44 -9.08 -47.94
CA LEU A 91 -33.31 -10.02 -47.82
C LEU A 91 -31.95 -9.32 -47.96
N ASP A 92 -31.80 -8.41 -48.93
CA ASP A 92 -30.52 -7.73 -49.18
C ASP A 92 -30.08 -6.84 -48.01
N GLN A 93 -31.03 -6.17 -47.33
CA GLN A 93 -30.71 -5.37 -46.13
C GLN A 93 -30.25 -6.25 -44.96
N ILE A 94 -30.83 -7.44 -44.78
CA ILE A 94 -30.43 -8.38 -43.73
C ILE A 94 -29.04 -8.97 -44.01
N LEU A 95 -28.73 -9.28 -45.27
CA LEU A 95 -27.40 -9.76 -45.68
C LEU A 95 -26.30 -8.70 -45.49
N VAL A 96 -26.57 -7.44 -45.84
CA VAL A 96 -25.64 -6.32 -45.58
C VAL A 96 -25.43 -6.10 -44.08
N LEU A 97 -26.49 -6.18 -43.26
CA LEU A 97 -26.37 -6.08 -41.80
C LEU A 97 -25.58 -7.25 -41.19
N PHE A 98 -25.75 -8.48 -41.69
CA PHE A 98 -24.96 -9.63 -41.24
C PHE A 98 -23.48 -9.52 -41.61
N PHE A 99 -23.17 -9.03 -42.82
CA PHE A 99 -21.78 -8.77 -43.22
C PHE A 99 -21.16 -7.63 -42.40
N ALA A 100 -21.89 -6.54 -42.16
CA ALA A 100 -21.43 -5.43 -41.33
C ALA A 100 -21.17 -5.88 -39.88
N TYR A 101 -22.08 -6.66 -39.29
CA TYR A 101 -21.94 -7.18 -37.93
C TYR A 101 -20.78 -8.19 -37.81
N SER A 102 -20.59 -9.06 -38.80
CA SER A 102 -19.44 -9.97 -38.87
C SER A 102 -18.12 -9.19 -38.97
N MET A 103 -18.03 -8.25 -39.91
CA MET A 103 -16.88 -7.35 -40.06
C MET A 103 -16.57 -6.60 -38.76
N GLN A 104 -17.58 -6.02 -38.10
CA GLN A 104 -17.41 -5.32 -36.82
C GLN A 104 -16.91 -6.25 -35.71
N LYS A 105 -17.33 -7.52 -35.67
CA LYS A 105 -16.88 -8.53 -34.71
C LYS A 105 -15.43 -9.00 -34.96
N HIS A 106 -15.02 -9.07 -36.21
CA HIS A 106 -13.62 -9.33 -36.58
C HIS A 106 -12.73 -8.09 -36.31
N PHE A 107 -13.23 -6.88 -36.59
CA PHE A 107 -12.49 -5.63 -36.35
C PHE A 107 -12.32 -5.33 -34.85
N THR A 108 -13.34 -5.57 -34.02
CA THR A 108 -13.21 -5.47 -32.55
C THR A 108 -12.28 -6.53 -31.98
N ARG A 109 -12.26 -7.75 -32.53
CA ARG A 109 -11.26 -8.77 -32.14
C ARG A 109 -9.84 -8.36 -32.55
N LEU A 110 -9.67 -7.79 -33.74
CA LEU A 110 -8.37 -7.29 -34.22
C LEU A 110 -7.88 -6.10 -33.36
N ILE A 111 -8.77 -5.16 -33.02
CA ILE A 111 -8.48 -4.05 -32.11
C ILE A 111 -8.19 -4.55 -30.70
N ALA A 112 -8.94 -5.51 -30.16
CA ALA A 112 -8.65 -6.11 -28.86
C ALA A 112 -7.30 -6.83 -28.84
N TRP A 113 -6.93 -7.50 -29.94
CA TRP A 113 -5.63 -8.17 -30.07
C TRP A 113 -4.49 -7.18 -30.26
N LEU A 114 -4.68 -6.11 -31.05
CA LEU A 114 -3.72 -5.00 -31.18
C LEU A 114 -3.57 -4.22 -29.87
N LEU A 115 -4.66 -3.98 -29.14
CA LEU A 115 -4.59 -3.39 -27.80
C LEU A 115 -3.92 -4.33 -26.81
N LEU A 116 -4.12 -5.65 -26.88
CA LEU A 116 -3.36 -6.62 -26.08
C LEU A 116 -1.87 -6.62 -26.43
N VAL A 117 -1.50 -6.55 -27.71
CA VAL A 117 -0.09 -6.50 -28.15
C VAL A 117 0.56 -5.16 -27.80
N VAL A 118 -0.15 -4.03 -27.96
CA VAL A 118 0.35 -2.71 -27.53
C VAL A 118 0.40 -2.62 -26.01
N HIS A 119 -0.57 -3.17 -25.28
CA HIS A 119 -0.51 -3.24 -23.82
C HIS A 119 0.63 -4.15 -23.37
N TRP A 120 0.88 -5.27 -24.04
CA TRP A 120 2.04 -6.14 -23.76
C TRP A 120 3.37 -5.44 -24.09
N GLN A 121 3.46 -4.72 -25.22
CA GLN A 121 4.65 -3.93 -25.56
C GLN A 121 4.85 -2.69 -24.70
N VAL A 122 3.80 -2.11 -24.10
CA VAL A 122 3.92 -1.01 -23.13
C VAL A 122 4.24 -1.54 -21.73
N VAL A 123 3.69 -2.69 -21.33
CA VAL A 123 3.98 -3.36 -20.04
C VAL A 123 5.39 -3.97 -20.03
N VAL A 124 5.91 -4.42 -21.18
CA VAL A 124 7.29 -4.94 -21.30
C VAL A 124 8.29 -3.87 -21.75
N GLY A 125 7.85 -2.86 -22.51
CA GLY A 125 8.69 -1.76 -23.02
C GLY A 125 8.83 -0.56 -22.09
N ALA A 126 8.13 -0.55 -20.95
CA ALA A 126 8.38 0.35 -19.82
C ALA A 126 9.13 -0.35 -18.68
N GLY A 127 9.87 -1.43 -18.99
CA GLY A 127 10.99 -1.81 -18.15
C GLY A 127 12.04 -0.70 -18.23
N ASP A 128 12.31 -0.05 -17.10
CA ASP A 128 13.59 0.61 -16.89
C ASP A 128 14.71 -0.37 -17.27
N LYS A 129 15.89 0.14 -17.65
CA LYS A 129 17.05 -0.73 -17.86
C LYS A 129 17.38 -1.41 -16.53
N VAL A 130 16.86 -2.61 -16.34
CA VAL A 130 17.19 -3.46 -15.20
C VAL A 130 18.69 -3.64 -15.25
N SER A 131 19.35 -3.22 -14.17
CA SER A 131 20.75 -3.53 -13.92
C SER A 131 20.97 -5.04 -14.12
N ASP A 132 21.95 -5.44 -14.93
CA ASP A 132 22.37 -6.84 -15.05
C ASP A 132 23.15 -7.31 -13.78
N ASP A 133 23.08 -6.57 -12.66
CA ASP A 133 23.56 -7.07 -11.37
C ASP A 133 22.64 -8.17 -10.85
N CYS A 134 23.25 -9.26 -10.40
CA CYS A 134 22.48 -10.42 -9.94
C CYS A 134 21.98 -10.25 -8.49
N PHE A 135 22.42 -9.21 -7.77
CA PHE A 135 22.19 -9.06 -6.34
C PHE A 135 20.92 -8.25 -5.99
N ASP A 136 20.23 -7.68 -6.98
CA ASP A 136 19.03 -6.86 -6.78
C ASP A 136 17.74 -7.64 -6.39
N GLU A 137 17.63 -8.90 -6.81
CA GLU A 137 16.36 -9.65 -6.69
C GLU A 137 16.14 -10.22 -5.27
N LEU A 138 15.07 -9.79 -4.62
CA LEU A 138 14.60 -10.16 -3.27
C LEU A 138 14.50 -11.67 -2.93
N GLN A 139 14.40 -12.55 -3.94
CA GLN A 139 14.14 -14.00 -3.79
C GLN A 139 12.85 -14.39 -3.03
N THR A 140 11.89 -13.46 -2.88
CA THR A 140 10.58 -13.69 -2.24
C THR A 140 9.46 -13.95 -3.26
N ASP A 141 8.28 -14.36 -2.79
CA ASP A 141 7.04 -14.22 -3.58
C ASP A 141 6.80 -12.74 -3.90
N LEU A 142 6.31 -12.45 -5.11
CA LEU A 142 5.90 -11.09 -5.54
C LEU A 142 4.82 -10.51 -4.60
N HIS A 143 4.00 -11.35 -3.98
CA HIS A 143 2.97 -10.96 -3.01
C HIS A 143 3.52 -10.80 -1.59
N ARG A 144 4.83 -10.81 -1.37
CA ARG A 144 5.45 -10.57 -0.06
C ARG A 144 6.64 -9.60 -0.14
N PRO A 145 6.41 -8.33 -0.54
CA PRO A 145 7.47 -7.35 -0.81
C PRO A 145 8.10 -6.72 0.45
N VAL A 146 7.58 -7.03 1.65
CA VAL A 146 7.98 -6.36 2.90
C VAL A 146 9.06 -7.16 3.63
N ALA A 147 10.09 -6.46 4.10
CA ALA A 147 11.11 -6.99 4.99
C ALA A 147 10.85 -6.58 6.46
N VAL A 148 11.30 -7.38 7.42
CA VAL A 148 11.33 -7.03 8.86
C VAL A 148 12.70 -7.32 9.44
N HIS A 149 13.24 -6.41 10.26
CA HIS A 149 14.42 -6.68 11.08
C HIS A 149 13.96 -7.17 12.47
N LEU A 150 14.05 -8.47 12.73
CA LEU A 150 13.81 -9.05 14.06
C LEU A 150 15.08 -8.91 14.92
N PHE A 151 15.35 -7.68 15.33
CA PHE A 151 16.63 -7.27 15.93
C PHE A 151 16.84 -7.92 17.32
N GLU A 152 17.95 -8.63 17.48
CA GLU A 152 18.37 -9.35 18.70
C GLU A 152 17.50 -10.55 19.11
N TRP A 153 16.51 -10.96 18.30
CA TRP A 153 15.68 -12.14 18.60
C TRP A 153 16.50 -13.44 18.57
N LYS A 154 16.07 -14.45 19.32
CA LYS A 154 16.65 -15.81 19.24
C LYS A 154 16.15 -16.53 17.99
N TRP A 155 16.97 -17.40 17.43
CA TRP A 155 16.62 -18.13 16.20
C TRP A 155 15.45 -19.09 16.39
N THR A 156 15.33 -19.71 17.57
CA THR A 156 14.16 -20.52 17.95
C THR A 156 12.86 -19.71 18.04
N ASP A 157 12.93 -18.45 18.50
CA ASP A 157 11.76 -17.56 18.52
C ASP A 157 11.39 -17.12 17.10
N ILE A 158 12.37 -16.78 16.26
CA ILE A 158 12.16 -16.41 14.84
C ILE A 158 11.53 -17.57 14.05
N ALA A 159 11.99 -18.80 14.27
CA ALA A 159 11.41 -20.00 13.62
C ALA A 159 9.92 -20.17 13.95
N ASN A 160 9.56 -19.97 15.23
CA ASN A 160 8.17 -19.99 15.67
C ASN A 160 7.37 -18.80 15.10
N GLU A 161 7.97 -17.60 15.05
CA GLU A 161 7.36 -16.37 14.51
C GLU A 161 6.99 -16.53 13.03
N CYS A 162 7.86 -17.17 12.25
CA CYS A 162 7.58 -17.56 10.86
C CYS A 162 6.33 -18.44 10.73
N GLU A 163 6.27 -19.53 11.49
CA GLU A 163 5.23 -20.56 11.39
C GLU A 163 3.89 -20.17 12.03
N THR A 164 3.90 -19.27 13.02
CA THR A 164 2.71 -18.93 13.83
C THR A 164 2.14 -17.54 13.56
N TYR A 165 2.91 -16.64 12.93
CA TYR A 165 2.48 -15.26 12.71
C TYR A 165 2.78 -14.75 11.30
N LEU A 166 4.04 -14.75 10.87
CA LEU A 166 4.48 -14.02 9.67
C LEU A 166 3.94 -14.63 8.37
N LYS A 167 3.70 -15.94 8.32
CA LYS A 167 3.08 -16.60 7.14
C LYS A 167 1.74 -15.97 6.75
N ASP A 168 1.02 -15.40 7.71
CA ASP A 168 -0.30 -14.78 7.55
C ASP A 168 -0.21 -13.24 7.40
N THR A 169 0.93 -12.77 6.86
CA THR A 169 1.25 -11.35 6.62
C THR A 169 1.83 -11.15 5.20
N GLY A 170 2.06 -9.89 4.81
CA GLY A 170 2.77 -9.55 3.57
C GLY A 170 4.30 -9.51 3.70
N ILE A 171 4.86 -10.01 4.81
CA ILE A 171 6.30 -10.06 5.06
C ILE A 171 6.88 -11.32 4.40
N GLY A 172 7.85 -11.12 3.50
CA GLY A 172 8.55 -12.21 2.80
C GLY A 172 9.95 -12.47 3.32
N LEU A 173 10.51 -11.55 4.11
CA LEU A 173 11.93 -11.46 4.33
C LEU A 173 12.25 -10.99 5.76
N ILE A 174 13.16 -11.69 6.44
CA ILE A 174 13.62 -11.35 7.79
C ILE A 174 15.10 -11.00 7.74
N GLN A 175 15.47 -9.76 8.10
CA GLN A 175 16.82 -9.43 8.52
C GLN A 175 17.02 -9.90 9.97
N VAL A 176 18.05 -10.69 10.21
CA VAL A 176 18.49 -11.10 11.56
C VAL A 176 19.79 -10.38 11.93
N SER A 177 19.96 -10.07 13.23
CA SER A 177 21.24 -9.58 13.77
C SER A 177 22.42 -10.51 13.41
N PRO A 178 23.66 -10.00 13.33
CA PRO A 178 24.82 -10.74 12.84
C PRO A 178 24.96 -12.14 13.50
N PRO A 179 25.00 -13.23 12.73
CA PRO A 179 24.91 -14.58 13.31
C PRO A 179 26.25 -15.12 13.81
N ASN A 180 27.35 -14.46 13.44
CA ASN A 180 28.70 -14.80 13.82
C ASN A 180 28.95 -14.70 15.34
N GLU A 181 30.04 -15.32 15.77
CA GLU A 181 30.58 -15.21 17.12
C GLU A 181 31.05 -13.79 17.38
N HIS A 182 30.71 -13.27 18.56
CA HIS A 182 30.96 -11.88 18.92
C HIS A 182 31.63 -11.73 20.30
N ALA A 183 32.19 -10.56 20.58
CA ALA A 183 32.79 -10.26 21.89
C ALA A 183 31.74 -10.36 23.02
N VAL A 184 32.15 -10.86 24.18
CA VAL A 184 31.30 -10.96 25.38
C VAL A 184 32.04 -10.36 26.56
N PHE A 185 31.56 -9.21 27.04
CA PHE A 185 32.03 -8.57 28.27
C PHE A 185 30.92 -7.68 28.86
N GLU A 186 30.97 -7.46 30.17
CA GLU A 186 30.02 -6.60 30.87
C GLU A 186 30.37 -5.12 30.64
N HIS A 187 29.39 -4.34 30.17
CA HIS A 187 29.49 -2.90 29.99
C HIS A 187 28.30 -2.23 30.69
N LYS A 188 28.58 -1.31 31.63
CA LYS A 188 27.57 -0.60 32.44
C LYS A 188 26.55 -1.52 33.16
N GLY A 189 26.95 -2.74 33.50
CA GLY A 189 26.10 -3.72 34.20
C GLY A 189 25.30 -4.66 33.30
N ASP A 190 25.49 -4.61 31.98
CA ASP A 190 24.73 -5.37 30.98
C ASP A 190 25.63 -5.83 29.81
N TYR A 191 25.09 -6.66 28.90
CA TYR A 191 25.71 -7.01 27.61
C TYR A 191 25.12 -6.16 26.49
N SER A 192 25.70 -4.97 26.28
CA SER A 192 25.30 -4.01 25.26
C SER A 192 25.02 -4.64 23.88
N TRP A 193 24.03 -4.10 23.18
CA TRP A 193 23.61 -4.61 21.86
C TRP A 193 24.73 -4.54 20.82
N TRP A 194 25.54 -3.48 20.83
CA TRP A 194 26.62 -3.29 19.86
C TRP A 194 27.76 -4.31 20.00
N LEU A 195 27.82 -5.06 21.11
CA LEU A 195 28.71 -6.22 21.23
C LEU A 195 28.44 -7.24 20.11
N ARG A 196 27.20 -7.31 19.62
CA ARG A 196 26.79 -8.16 18.51
C ARG A 196 27.55 -7.85 17.21
N TYR A 197 27.93 -6.60 17.03
CA TYR A 197 28.69 -6.06 15.90
C TYR A 197 30.20 -6.00 16.20
N GLN A 198 30.70 -6.87 17.09
CA GLN A 198 32.13 -7.04 17.34
C GLN A 198 32.55 -8.49 17.07
N PRO A 199 32.80 -8.87 15.80
CA PRO A 199 33.14 -10.24 15.44
C PRO A 199 34.43 -10.73 16.11
N VAL A 200 34.38 -11.97 16.60
CA VAL A 200 35.52 -12.72 17.11
C VAL A 200 35.90 -13.85 16.14
N SER A 201 34.90 -14.51 15.57
CA SER A 201 35.08 -15.49 14.52
C SER A 201 33.85 -15.56 13.61
N TYR A 202 33.92 -16.34 12.54
CA TYR A 202 32.79 -16.62 11.66
C TYR A 202 31.97 -17.86 12.07
N LEU A 203 32.20 -18.43 13.25
CA LEU A 203 31.33 -19.47 13.82
C LEU A 203 29.92 -18.92 14.07
N LEU A 204 28.87 -19.69 13.75
CA LEU A 204 27.49 -19.25 13.95
C LEU A 204 27.04 -19.50 15.40
N HIS A 205 27.64 -18.80 16.36
CA HIS A 205 27.36 -18.96 17.79
C HIS A 205 27.26 -17.61 18.49
N SER A 206 26.04 -17.13 18.66
CA SER A 206 25.72 -15.78 19.16
C SER A 206 24.75 -15.82 20.34
N ARG A 207 24.45 -14.67 20.94
CA ARG A 207 23.34 -14.55 21.92
C ARG A 207 21.96 -14.99 21.37
N SER A 208 21.77 -15.10 20.05
CA SER A 208 20.54 -15.63 19.43
C SER A 208 20.46 -17.16 19.44
N GLY A 209 21.56 -17.88 19.69
CA GLY A 209 21.62 -19.34 19.72
C GLY A 209 22.88 -19.94 19.09
N THR A 210 22.79 -21.25 18.84
CA THR A 210 23.80 -22.10 18.21
C THR A 210 23.55 -22.30 16.72
N GLU A 211 24.57 -22.68 15.96
CA GLU A 211 24.49 -22.94 14.51
C GLU A 211 23.34 -23.88 14.13
N LYS A 212 23.10 -24.91 14.94
CA LYS A 212 21.99 -25.84 14.76
C LYS A 212 20.62 -25.14 14.82
N GLU A 213 20.45 -24.17 15.71
CA GLU A 213 19.23 -23.39 15.85
C GLU A 213 19.09 -22.35 14.72
N PHE A 214 20.21 -21.84 14.19
CA PHE A 214 20.20 -21.01 12.98
C PHE A 214 19.72 -21.80 11.75
N ILE A 215 20.26 -23.01 11.56
CA ILE A 215 19.88 -23.91 10.46
C ILE A 215 18.40 -24.31 10.58
N ASP A 216 17.91 -24.68 11.78
CA ASP A 216 16.50 -24.99 12.02
C ASP A 216 15.60 -23.80 11.66
N MET A 217 15.97 -22.59 12.09
CA MET A 217 15.24 -21.35 11.81
C MET A 217 15.15 -21.05 10.31
N VAL A 218 16.29 -21.08 9.59
CA VAL A 218 16.32 -20.87 8.14
C VAL A 218 15.41 -21.86 7.42
N GLN A 219 15.53 -23.15 7.74
CA GLN A 219 14.74 -24.21 7.11
C GLN A 219 13.24 -24.11 7.43
N ARG A 220 12.86 -23.72 8.64
CA ARG A 220 11.46 -23.58 9.06
C ARG A 220 10.79 -22.35 8.45
N CYS A 221 11.45 -21.20 8.47
CA CYS A 221 10.97 -20.00 7.80
C CYS A 221 10.80 -20.23 6.29
N MET A 222 11.75 -20.90 5.63
CA MET A 222 11.66 -21.20 4.21
C MET A 222 10.49 -22.12 3.84
N LYS A 223 10.13 -23.10 4.69
CA LYS A 223 8.97 -23.99 4.47
C LYS A 223 7.64 -23.24 4.41
N VAL A 224 7.53 -22.08 5.06
CA VAL A 224 6.34 -21.20 5.02
C VAL A 224 6.51 -20.02 4.06
N GLY A 225 7.53 -20.05 3.19
CA GLY A 225 7.77 -19.03 2.17
C GLY A 225 8.36 -17.72 2.70
N ILE A 226 9.08 -17.77 3.82
CA ILE A 226 9.79 -16.62 4.41
C ILE A 226 11.30 -16.85 4.24
N LYS A 227 11.98 -15.83 3.72
CA LYS A 227 13.41 -15.84 3.42
C LYS A 227 14.19 -15.12 4.52
N ILE A 228 15.46 -15.50 4.70
CA ILE A 228 16.36 -14.92 5.72
C ILE A 228 17.45 -14.10 5.04
N LEU A 229 17.64 -12.86 5.50
CA LEU A 229 18.82 -12.06 5.26
C LEU A 229 19.69 -12.03 6.50
N VAL A 230 21.00 -12.17 6.29
CA VAL A 230 21.99 -12.01 7.35
C VAL A 230 22.55 -10.60 7.35
N ASP A 231 22.61 -10.01 8.54
CA ASP A 231 23.42 -8.83 8.79
C ASP A 231 24.92 -9.23 8.84
N GLY A 232 25.68 -8.82 7.82
CA GLY A 232 27.05 -9.25 7.56
C GLY A 232 28.07 -8.20 7.97
N VAL A 233 28.70 -8.40 9.13
CA VAL A 233 29.79 -7.55 9.63
C VAL A 233 31.12 -8.02 9.05
N ILE A 234 31.57 -7.32 8.01
CA ILE A 234 32.77 -7.70 7.23
C ILE A 234 33.84 -6.60 7.15
N ASN A 235 33.58 -5.41 7.72
CA ASN A 235 34.53 -4.31 7.78
C ASN A 235 35.62 -4.52 8.85
N HIS A 236 35.24 -5.06 10.01
CA HIS A 236 36.07 -5.03 11.21
C HIS A 236 35.87 -6.27 12.08
N MET A 237 36.76 -6.44 13.05
CA MET A 237 36.62 -7.39 14.16
C MET A 237 36.32 -6.62 15.46
N VAL A 238 36.57 -7.21 16.63
CA VAL A 238 36.36 -6.56 17.94
C VAL A 238 37.06 -5.20 18.12
N GLY A 239 36.67 -4.45 19.17
CA GLY A 239 37.35 -3.25 19.61
C GLY A 239 38.85 -3.44 19.91
N ALA A 240 39.64 -2.40 19.64
CA ALA A 240 41.09 -2.40 19.83
C ALA A 240 41.52 -2.57 21.29
N ASN A 241 42.71 -3.12 21.51
CA ASN A 241 43.34 -3.35 22.81
C ASN A 241 42.56 -4.31 23.74
N MET A 242 41.74 -5.20 23.19
CA MET A 242 40.97 -6.19 23.94
C MET A 242 41.60 -7.60 23.82
N LYS A 243 41.35 -8.45 24.82
CA LYS A 243 41.71 -9.87 24.83
C LYS A 243 40.64 -10.64 25.58
N GLY A 244 40.27 -11.82 25.09
CA GLY A 244 39.26 -12.64 25.76
C GLY A 244 38.81 -13.80 24.90
N TYR A 245 37.58 -14.23 25.15
CA TYR A 245 36.90 -15.27 24.39
C TYR A 245 35.58 -14.73 23.84
N GLY A 246 35.20 -15.14 22.64
CA GLY A 246 33.91 -14.82 22.05
C GLY A 246 32.78 -15.67 22.61
N SER A 247 31.56 -15.39 22.15
CA SER A 247 30.34 -16.10 22.54
C SER A 247 30.35 -17.61 22.25
N GLY A 248 31.20 -18.08 21.33
CA GLY A 248 31.40 -19.48 20.94
C GLY A 248 32.67 -20.11 21.50
N GLY A 249 33.42 -19.39 22.34
CA GLY A 249 34.64 -19.88 22.99
C GLY A 249 35.93 -19.68 22.20
N SER A 250 35.93 -18.97 21.07
CA SER A 250 37.16 -18.65 20.35
C SER A 250 37.97 -17.59 21.09
N TYR A 251 39.27 -17.83 21.28
CA TYR A 251 40.18 -16.81 21.80
C TYR A 251 40.39 -15.69 20.79
N TYR A 252 40.53 -14.45 21.27
CA TYR A 252 41.02 -13.33 20.48
C TYR A 252 41.98 -12.43 21.24
N ASN A 253 42.82 -11.75 20.47
CA ASN A 253 43.63 -10.62 20.89
C ASN A 253 43.56 -9.55 19.80
N SER A 254 43.12 -8.34 20.15
CA SER A 254 43.02 -7.16 19.27
C SER A 254 43.97 -6.04 19.69
N THR A 255 45.10 -6.40 20.34
CA THR A 255 46.17 -5.43 20.61
C THR A 255 46.84 -5.05 19.28
N PRO A 256 46.97 -3.74 18.96
CA PRO A 256 47.61 -3.24 17.74
C PRO A 256 48.96 -3.90 17.43
N PHE A 257 49.15 -4.30 16.17
CA PHE A 257 50.30 -5.06 15.64
C PHE A 257 50.58 -6.42 16.32
N LYS A 258 49.65 -6.92 17.14
CA LYS A 258 49.74 -8.20 17.87
C LYS A 258 48.42 -8.95 17.81
N GLU A 259 47.63 -8.69 16.79
CA GLU A 259 46.32 -9.26 16.53
C GLU A 259 46.43 -10.77 16.37
N SER A 260 45.45 -11.48 16.90
CA SER A 260 45.34 -12.93 16.73
C SER A 260 43.89 -13.35 16.88
N PHE A 261 43.33 -13.89 15.81
CA PHE A 261 41.99 -14.49 15.76
C PHE A 261 42.12 -15.91 15.19
N PRO A 262 42.57 -16.89 16.00
CA PRO A 262 42.95 -18.23 15.51
C PRO A 262 41.82 -19.04 14.88
N ALA A 263 40.56 -18.65 15.11
CA ALA A 263 39.38 -19.29 14.51
C ALA A 263 39.09 -18.82 13.07
N VAL A 264 39.64 -17.69 12.63
CA VAL A 264 39.56 -17.17 11.24
C VAL A 264 40.95 -17.19 10.55
N PRO A 265 41.92 -17.86 11.19
CA PRO A 265 43.33 -17.47 11.28
C PRO A 265 43.73 -16.07 10.76
N TYR A 266 43.20 -14.99 11.36
CA TYR A 266 43.75 -13.64 11.13
C TYR A 266 44.88 -13.30 12.12
N GLY A 267 45.88 -12.57 11.63
CA GLY A 267 46.96 -11.96 12.40
C GLY A 267 47.24 -10.51 11.96
N PRO A 268 48.36 -9.89 12.38
CA PRO A 268 48.57 -8.44 12.20
C PRO A 268 48.57 -7.94 10.75
N SER A 269 48.90 -8.82 9.80
CA SER A 269 48.92 -8.48 8.36
C SER A 269 47.55 -8.46 7.67
N ASP A 270 46.50 -8.83 8.40
CA ASP A 270 45.12 -8.93 7.90
C ASP A 270 44.28 -7.70 8.26
N PHE A 271 44.91 -6.70 8.89
CA PHE A 271 44.29 -5.47 9.37
C PHE A 271 45.01 -4.23 8.80
N ASN A 272 44.31 -3.11 8.73
CA ASN A 272 44.82 -1.85 8.17
C ASN A 272 45.78 -1.10 9.11
N ASP A 273 46.30 -1.73 10.16
CA ASP A 273 47.20 -1.13 11.17
C ASP A 273 48.51 -0.55 10.58
N ASP A 274 48.96 -1.01 9.42
CA ASP A 274 50.10 -0.42 8.69
C ASP A 274 49.72 0.78 7.79
N ILE A 275 48.42 0.99 7.53
CA ILE A 275 47.86 2.11 6.77
C ILE A 275 47.34 3.19 7.71
N CYS A 276 46.53 2.81 8.71
CA CYS A 276 45.99 3.70 9.73
C CYS A 276 45.70 2.95 11.06
N ASN A 277 46.60 3.11 12.04
CA ASN A 277 46.43 2.61 13.41
C ASN A 277 45.74 3.63 14.33
N ASP A 278 44.70 4.31 13.83
CA ASP A 278 43.95 5.31 14.60
C ASP A 278 42.46 5.25 14.22
N ILE A 279 41.65 5.99 14.96
CA ILE A 279 40.21 6.15 14.75
C ILE A 279 39.97 7.18 13.63
N ILE A 280 38.81 7.09 12.96
CA ILE A 280 38.41 8.13 11.99
C ILE A 280 38.23 9.48 12.71
N GLN A 281 39.01 10.49 12.34
CA GLN A 281 38.93 11.86 12.87
C GLN A 281 38.14 12.78 11.93
N ASN A 282 38.27 12.58 10.61
CA ASN A 282 37.69 13.42 9.56
C ASN A 282 36.83 12.61 8.59
N TYR A 283 35.52 12.61 8.83
CA TYR A 283 34.53 11.99 7.94
C TYR A 283 34.41 12.66 6.56
N GLY A 284 35.05 13.82 6.35
CA GLY A 284 35.21 14.45 5.04
C GLY A 284 36.32 13.83 4.17
N ASN A 285 37.11 12.90 4.71
CA ASN A 285 38.22 12.24 4.02
C ASN A 285 37.87 10.77 3.72
N ALA A 286 37.45 10.48 2.48
CA ALA A 286 37.01 9.13 2.10
C ALA A 286 38.08 8.04 2.32
N ALA A 287 39.37 8.37 2.18
CA ALA A 287 40.46 7.42 2.42
C ALA A 287 40.68 7.13 3.91
N GLU A 288 40.34 8.07 4.79
CA GLU A 288 40.41 7.88 6.25
C GLU A 288 39.19 7.08 6.73
N VAL A 289 38.00 7.43 6.25
CA VAL A 289 36.74 6.71 6.52
C VAL A 289 36.81 5.22 6.12
N ARG A 290 37.62 4.88 5.10
CA ARG A 290 37.75 3.54 4.51
C ARG A 290 38.98 2.72 4.91
N ASN A 291 39.91 3.27 5.69
CA ASN A 291 41.12 2.56 6.12
C ASN A 291 41.48 2.77 7.61
N CYS A 292 40.83 3.71 8.31
CA CYS A 292 41.00 3.93 9.74
C CYS A 292 39.84 3.30 10.52
N ARG A 293 40.07 3.04 11.81
CA ARG A 293 39.12 2.32 12.65
C ARG A 293 37.82 3.09 12.83
N LEU A 294 36.70 2.46 12.44
CA LEU A 294 35.37 2.92 12.84
C LEU A 294 35.27 2.87 14.37
N VAL A 295 35.17 4.04 14.99
CA VAL A 295 35.22 4.35 16.43
C VAL A 295 36.42 3.82 17.21
N SER A 296 36.68 2.52 17.20
CA SER A 296 37.87 1.83 17.76
C SER A 296 37.93 0.35 17.33
N LEU A 297 37.13 -0.08 16.35
CA LEU A 297 37.04 -1.47 15.91
C LEU A 297 38.24 -1.80 15.02
N ILE A 298 38.89 -2.96 15.22
CA ILE A 298 40.07 -3.30 14.41
C ILE A 298 39.63 -3.53 12.95
N ASP A 299 40.17 -2.70 12.05
CA ASP A 299 39.73 -2.56 10.66
C ASP A 299 40.41 -3.59 9.74
N LEU A 300 39.64 -4.36 8.97
CA LEU A 300 40.13 -5.45 8.14
C LEU A 300 40.76 -4.93 6.84
N LYS A 301 41.89 -5.53 6.45
CA LYS A 301 42.61 -5.18 5.22
C LYS A 301 41.97 -5.84 4.01
N LEU A 302 40.82 -5.32 3.58
CA LEU A 302 40.03 -5.92 2.49
C LEU A 302 40.70 -5.89 1.11
N SER A 303 41.74 -5.06 0.94
CA SER A 303 42.64 -5.12 -0.23
C SER A 303 43.47 -6.42 -0.32
N LYS A 304 43.51 -7.22 0.76
CA LYS A 304 44.20 -8.50 0.81
C LYS A 304 43.28 -9.65 0.40
N VAL A 305 43.67 -10.38 -0.66
CA VAL A 305 42.86 -11.47 -1.25
C VAL A 305 42.54 -12.59 -0.25
N GLU A 306 43.45 -12.91 0.68
CA GLU A 306 43.19 -13.92 1.71
C GLU A 306 42.06 -13.49 2.67
N VAL A 307 41.97 -12.20 3.01
CA VAL A 307 40.88 -11.65 3.84
C VAL A 307 39.56 -11.68 3.07
N GLN A 308 39.57 -11.25 1.80
CA GLN A 308 38.40 -11.35 0.92
C GLN A 308 37.89 -12.80 0.82
N GLN A 309 38.79 -13.76 0.68
CA GLN A 309 38.43 -15.17 0.57
C GLN A 309 37.84 -15.71 1.89
N LYS A 310 38.39 -15.34 3.05
CA LYS A 310 37.83 -15.76 4.35
C LYS A 310 36.42 -15.21 4.59
N ILE A 311 36.16 -13.98 4.16
CA ILE A 311 34.80 -13.39 4.20
C ILE A 311 33.89 -14.13 3.21
N ALA A 312 34.34 -14.37 1.98
CA ALA A 312 33.56 -15.10 0.99
C ALA A 312 33.23 -16.55 1.43
N ASP A 313 34.17 -17.24 2.08
CA ASP A 313 33.95 -18.58 2.66
C ASP A 313 32.83 -18.57 3.71
N TYR A 314 32.79 -17.53 4.57
CA TYR A 314 31.71 -17.32 5.55
C TYR A 314 30.35 -17.04 4.90
N LEU A 315 30.29 -16.14 3.92
CA LEU A 315 29.04 -15.86 3.18
C LEU A 315 28.57 -17.10 2.39
N ASN A 316 29.50 -17.88 1.83
CA ASN A 316 29.22 -19.13 1.15
C ASN A 316 28.61 -20.19 2.07
N HIS A 317 29.11 -20.30 3.31
CA HIS A 317 28.53 -21.20 4.32
C HIS A 317 27.08 -20.82 4.65
N LEU A 318 26.78 -19.53 4.78
CA LEU A 318 25.41 -19.04 4.98
C LEU A 318 24.50 -19.34 3.78
N ILE A 319 25.00 -19.24 2.54
CA ILE A 319 24.27 -19.66 1.34
C ILE A 319 24.01 -21.17 1.32
N ASP A 320 25.01 -21.98 1.68
CA ASP A 320 24.86 -23.44 1.74
C ASP A 320 23.77 -23.85 2.74
N ILE A 321 23.64 -23.14 3.87
CA ILE A 321 22.55 -23.29 4.85
C ILE A 321 21.18 -22.90 4.28
N GLY A 322 21.12 -21.94 3.35
CA GLY A 322 19.91 -21.46 2.69
C GLY A 322 19.55 -19.99 2.93
N VAL A 323 20.48 -19.17 3.45
CA VAL A 323 20.30 -17.71 3.53
C VAL A 323 20.07 -17.13 2.13
N ALA A 324 19.11 -16.19 2.01
CA ALA A 324 18.70 -15.61 0.73
C ALA A 324 19.55 -14.39 0.32
N GLY A 325 20.25 -13.77 1.26
CA GLY A 325 20.90 -12.49 1.04
C GLY A 325 21.55 -11.87 2.27
N PHE A 326 22.15 -10.69 2.07
CA PHE A 326 23.00 -10.01 3.04
C PHE A 326 22.70 -8.50 3.14
N ARG A 327 22.62 -7.98 4.37
CA ARG A 327 22.85 -6.56 4.66
C ARG A 327 24.33 -6.40 4.94
N ILE A 328 25.07 -5.65 4.13
CA ILE A 328 26.48 -5.37 4.41
C ILE A 328 26.56 -4.22 5.41
N ASP A 329 26.99 -4.53 6.63
CA ASP A 329 27.21 -3.57 7.72
C ASP A 329 28.33 -2.59 7.35
N ALA A 330 28.18 -1.33 7.75
CA ALA A 330 29.23 -0.32 7.61
C ALA A 330 29.84 -0.20 6.20
N ALA A 331 29.10 -0.49 5.12
CA ALA A 331 29.63 -0.51 3.74
C ALA A 331 30.30 0.81 3.30
N LYS A 332 29.86 1.95 3.85
CA LYS A 332 30.54 3.25 3.73
C LYS A 332 32.03 3.22 4.13
N HIS A 333 32.38 2.40 5.11
CA HIS A 333 33.72 2.24 5.68
C HIS A 333 34.61 1.26 4.91
N MET A 334 34.12 0.71 3.80
CA MET A 334 34.89 -0.18 2.92
C MET A 334 34.99 0.41 1.51
N TRP A 335 36.02 0.03 0.77
CA TRP A 335 36.12 0.35 -0.65
C TRP A 335 35.06 -0.44 -1.45
N PRO A 336 34.29 0.20 -2.35
CA PRO A 336 33.27 -0.47 -3.15
C PRO A 336 33.81 -1.67 -3.94
N ASP A 337 35.00 -1.52 -4.53
CA ASP A 337 35.65 -2.60 -5.28
C ASP A 337 36.07 -3.78 -4.40
N ASP A 338 36.42 -3.57 -3.13
CA ASP A 338 36.75 -4.68 -2.22
C ASP A 338 35.49 -5.48 -1.84
N ILE A 339 34.36 -4.82 -1.58
CA ILE A 339 33.06 -5.50 -1.38
C ILE A 339 32.67 -6.26 -2.67
N ARG A 340 32.77 -5.62 -3.83
CA ARG A 340 32.50 -6.25 -5.13
C ARG A 340 33.39 -7.48 -5.37
N ASN A 341 34.67 -7.40 -5.02
CA ASN A 341 35.62 -8.53 -5.12
C ASN A 341 35.29 -9.67 -4.15
N ILE A 342 34.74 -9.38 -2.97
CA ILE A 342 34.20 -10.38 -2.04
C ILE A 342 32.95 -11.05 -2.64
N LEU A 343 31.98 -10.25 -3.09
CA LEU A 343 30.72 -10.76 -3.65
C LEU A 343 30.92 -11.60 -4.92
N ASN A 344 31.90 -11.24 -5.77
CA ASN A 344 32.28 -12.05 -6.94
C ASN A 344 32.89 -13.43 -6.59
N ARG A 345 33.24 -13.68 -5.32
CA ARG A 345 33.69 -15.00 -4.80
C ARG A 345 32.57 -15.77 -4.10
N VAL A 346 31.40 -15.15 -3.95
CA VAL A 346 30.22 -15.79 -3.36
C VAL A 346 29.52 -16.66 -4.41
N LYS A 347 29.03 -17.81 -3.98
CA LYS A 347 28.28 -18.77 -4.80
C LYS A 347 26.94 -18.17 -5.22
N HIS A 348 26.41 -18.69 -6.33
CA HIS A 348 24.96 -18.65 -6.55
C HIS A 348 24.23 -19.37 -5.40
N LEU A 349 23.00 -18.95 -5.13
CA LEU A 349 22.16 -19.52 -4.07
C LEU A 349 21.98 -21.02 -4.23
N ASN A 350 21.91 -21.72 -3.08
CA ASN A 350 21.83 -23.17 -3.05
C ASN A 350 20.58 -23.67 -3.81
N PRO A 351 20.74 -24.44 -4.91
CA PRO A 351 19.62 -24.86 -5.76
C PRO A 351 18.70 -25.91 -5.11
N ALA A 352 19.02 -26.39 -3.90
CA ALA A 352 18.08 -27.14 -3.07
C ALA A 352 16.93 -26.27 -2.51
N TYR A 353 17.11 -24.95 -2.50
CA TYR A 353 16.27 -23.99 -1.78
C TYR A 353 15.79 -22.80 -2.62
N TYR A 354 16.45 -22.54 -3.75
CA TYR A 354 16.19 -21.44 -4.67
C TYR A 354 16.19 -21.95 -6.11
N PRO A 355 15.58 -21.23 -7.07
CA PRO A 355 15.77 -21.53 -8.49
C PRO A 355 17.26 -21.54 -8.86
N LYS A 356 17.62 -22.36 -9.85
CA LYS A 356 19.01 -22.48 -10.31
C LYS A 356 19.54 -21.12 -10.81
N ASP A 357 20.83 -20.89 -10.60
CA ASP A 357 21.57 -19.72 -11.09
C ASP A 357 21.07 -18.36 -10.54
N LYS A 358 20.36 -18.36 -9.41
CA LYS A 358 20.01 -17.14 -8.66
C LYS A 358 21.18 -16.68 -7.78
N CYS A 359 21.40 -15.38 -7.67
CA CYS A 359 22.33 -14.79 -6.72
C CYS A 359 21.63 -14.39 -5.41
N ALA A 360 22.43 -14.13 -4.38
CA ALA A 360 21.95 -13.65 -3.09
C ALA A 360 21.44 -12.20 -3.22
N PHE A 361 20.35 -11.84 -2.54
CA PHE A 361 19.94 -10.43 -2.45
C PHE A 361 20.97 -9.64 -1.62
N VAL A 362 21.49 -8.52 -2.09
CA VAL A 362 22.44 -7.69 -1.32
C VAL A 362 21.95 -6.26 -1.21
N PHE A 363 22.07 -5.70 -0.01
CA PHE A 363 22.01 -4.27 0.17
C PHE A 363 23.07 -3.76 1.16
N HIS A 364 23.63 -2.60 0.84
CA HIS A 364 24.75 -1.98 1.53
C HIS A 364 24.26 -0.91 2.48
N GLU A 365 24.77 -0.91 3.71
CA GLU A 365 24.62 0.25 4.57
C GLU A 365 25.56 1.38 4.15
N VAL A 366 25.00 2.39 3.52
CA VAL A 366 25.69 3.63 3.21
C VAL A 366 24.94 4.78 3.86
N ILE A 367 25.49 5.31 4.96
CA ILE A 367 24.93 6.50 5.63
C ILE A 367 25.24 7.73 4.76
N ASP A 368 24.33 8.04 3.84
CA ASP A 368 24.39 9.18 2.93
C ASP A 368 23.16 10.09 3.08
N GLN A 369 23.38 11.26 3.72
CA GLN A 369 22.35 12.27 3.94
C GLN A 369 22.44 13.48 2.99
N GLY A 370 23.31 13.43 1.96
CA GLY A 370 23.37 14.42 0.88
C GLY A 370 24.64 15.27 0.81
N ALA A 371 25.46 15.29 1.86
CA ALA A 371 26.69 16.09 1.93
C ALA A 371 27.93 15.28 2.38
N GLU A 372 27.86 13.96 2.27
CA GLU A 372 28.89 13.03 2.73
C GLU A 372 30.04 12.90 1.72
N ALA A 373 31.26 12.62 2.20
CA ALA A 373 32.42 12.39 1.33
C ALA A 373 32.36 11.08 0.52
N ILE A 374 31.48 10.16 0.94
CA ILE A 374 31.20 8.88 0.31
C ILE A 374 29.70 8.85 0.01
N GLN A 375 29.34 8.50 -1.22
CA GLN A 375 27.99 8.63 -1.75
C GLN A 375 27.38 7.24 -1.99
N GLY A 376 26.07 7.11 -1.79
CA GLY A 376 25.35 5.86 -2.05
C GLY A 376 25.48 5.35 -3.48
N SER A 377 25.65 6.27 -4.45
CA SER A 377 25.85 5.95 -5.87
C SER A 377 27.13 5.15 -6.18
N GLU A 378 28.07 5.03 -5.24
CA GLU A 378 29.26 4.19 -5.43
C GLU A 378 28.96 2.67 -5.29
N TYR A 379 27.77 2.30 -4.82
CA TYR A 379 27.42 0.92 -4.41
C TYR A 379 26.24 0.31 -5.17
N VAL A 380 25.45 1.11 -5.89
CA VAL A 380 24.18 0.68 -6.53
C VAL A 380 24.36 -0.29 -7.72
N ASP A 381 25.55 -0.34 -8.32
CA ASP A 381 25.86 -1.25 -9.44
C ASP A 381 26.06 -2.73 -9.01
N PHE A 382 25.91 -3.06 -7.72
CA PHE A 382 26.12 -4.42 -7.19
C PHE A 382 25.27 -4.68 -5.95
N GLY A 383 23.96 -4.50 -6.11
CA GLY A 383 22.97 -4.56 -5.03
C GLY A 383 22.57 -3.18 -4.53
N ARG A 384 21.57 -3.16 -3.65
CA ARG A 384 20.88 -1.91 -3.23
C ARG A 384 21.61 -1.15 -2.14
N ILE A 385 21.11 0.03 -1.78
CA ILE A 385 21.55 0.79 -0.60
C ILE A 385 20.41 1.13 0.35
N THR A 386 20.75 1.40 1.61
CA THR A 386 19.86 2.00 2.61
C THR A 386 19.61 3.50 2.35
N ASN A 387 18.39 3.91 1.99
CA ASN A 387 18.08 5.34 1.84
C ASN A 387 17.74 6.00 3.20
N PHE A 388 18.76 6.51 3.90
CA PHE A 388 18.60 7.21 5.18
C PHE A 388 17.81 8.53 5.09
N ARG A 389 17.75 9.17 3.92
CA ARG A 389 17.01 10.44 3.72
C ARG A 389 15.50 10.23 3.77
N TYR A 390 15.02 9.08 3.28
CA TYR A 390 13.61 8.70 3.27
C TYR A 390 12.96 8.76 4.66
N GLY A 391 13.56 8.09 5.65
CA GLY A 391 13.04 8.00 7.01
C GLY A 391 13.01 9.36 7.72
N LEU A 392 14.03 10.19 7.51
CA LEU A 392 14.11 11.56 8.03
C LEU A 392 13.00 12.45 7.44
N ASP A 393 12.79 12.40 6.13
CA ASP A 393 11.82 13.27 5.44
C ASP A 393 10.38 12.89 5.73
N LEU A 394 10.09 11.59 5.78
CA LEU A 394 8.77 11.08 6.17
C LEU A 394 8.48 11.37 7.65
N SER A 395 9.47 11.19 8.54
CA SER A 395 9.35 11.56 9.95
C SER A 395 9.13 13.06 10.14
N ALA A 396 9.84 13.90 9.39
CA ALA A 396 9.62 15.35 9.38
C ALA A 396 8.22 15.73 8.87
N ALA A 397 7.67 15.03 7.88
CA ALA A 397 6.33 15.30 7.37
C ALA A 397 5.22 14.90 8.36
N VAL A 398 5.37 13.77 9.04
CA VAL A 398 4.44 13.33 10.09
C VAL A 398 4.56 14.19 11.35
N MET A 399 5.76 14.62 11.74
CA MET A 399 5.95 15.64 12.78
C MET A 399 5.55 17.07 12.34
N ARG A 400 5.01 17.25 11.13
CA ARG A 400 4.55 18.52 10.54
C ARG A 400 5.65 19.58 10.29
N ASN A 401 6.92 19.20 10.40
CA ASN A 401 8.07 20.01 9.97
C ASN A 401 8.22 20.07 8.44
N LYS A 402 7.76 19.03 7.73
CA LYS A 402 7.52 19.01 6.28
C LYS A 402 6.03 18.82 6.00
N ASN A 403 5.60 18.95 4.75
CA ASN A 403 4.19 18.91 4.38
C ASN A 403 3.90 17.89 3.26
N PHE A 404 2.90 17.02 3.48
CA PHE A 404 2.42 16.04 2.50
C PHE A 404 1.89 16.67 1.20
N LEU A 405 1.58 17.97 1.17
CA LEU A 405 1.31 18.74 -0.05
C LEU A 405 2.37 18.49 -1.15
N TYR A 406 3.64 18.34 -0.78
CA TYR A 406 4.76 18.17 -1.71
C TYR A 406 5.08 16.70 -2.04
N PHE A 407 4.44 15.71 -1.39
CA PHE A 407 4.82 14.30 -1.50
C PHE A 407 4.32 13.60 -2.79
N LYS A 408 3.70 14.34 -3.72
CA LYS A 408 3.17 13.80 -4.99
C LYS A 408 4.21 13.07 -5.86
N ASN A 409 5.49 13.37 -5.68
CA ASN A 409 6.63 12.80 -6.39
C ASN A 409 7.74 12.32 -5.44
N PHE A 410 7.39 11.96 -4.20
CA PHE A 410 8.34 11.49 -3.19
C PHE A 410 9.09 10.23 -3.68
N GLY A 411 10.42 10.30 -3.80
CA GLY A 411 11.21 9.32 -4.55
C GLY A 411 12.33 10.01 -5.36
N PRO A 412 12.68 9.55 -6.57
CA PRO A 412 13.84 10.05 -7.32
C PRO A 412 13.82 11.56 -7.59
N ALA A 413 12.64 12.14 -7.79
CA ALA A 413 12.46 13.58 -7.98
C ALA A 413 12.82 14.45 -6.77
N TRP A 414 13.13 13.84 -5.61
CA TRP A 414 13.68 14.49 -4.41
C TRP A 414 15.22 14.38 -4.34
N ASN A 415 15.88 14.09 -5.47
CA ASN A 415 17.30 13.76 -5.55
C ASN A 415 17.66 12.55 -4.67
N TYR A 416 16.81 11.53 -4.72
CA TYR A 416 17.09 10.18 -4.24
C TYR A 416 17.44 9.28 -5.43
N TRP A 417 18.00 8.10 -5.15
CA TRP A 417 18.26 7.05 -6.15
C TRP A 417 16.98 6.43 -6.70
N GLU A 418 17.11 5.62 -7.75
CA GLU A 418 15.97 5.02 -8.42
C GLU A 418 15.24 4.00 -7.55
N ASN A 419 14.01 3.66 -7.94
CA ASN A 419 13.15 2.76 -7.17
C ASN A 419 13.76 1.35 -6.94
N HIS A 420 14.59 0.88 -7.88
CA HIS A 420 15.28 -0.40 -7.75
C HIS A 420 16.57 -0.29 -6.91
N ASP A 421 17.23 0.86 -6.85
CA ASP A 421 18.50 1.01 -6.13
C ASP A 421 18.39 0.90 -4.59
N VAL A 422 17.18 0.97 -4.01
CA VAL A 422 17.03 1.28 -2.58
C VAL A 422 16.16 0.32 -1.76
N LEU A 423 16.56 0.19 -0.50
CA LEU A 423 15.74 -0.24 0.63
C LEU A 423 15.43 0.99 1.51
N VAL A 424 14.17 1.13 1.90
CA VAL A 424 13.64 2.26 2.68
C VAL A 424 13.13 1.80 4.05
N PHE A 425 13.24 2.69 5.04
CA PHE A 425 12.75 2.47 6.40
C PHE A 425 12.36 3.81 7.04
N VAL A 426 11.49 3.77 8.06
CA VAL A 426 11.23 4.93 8.94
C VAL A 426 12.37 5.08 9.95
N ASP A 427 12.75 3.96 10.58
CA ASP A 427 13.83 3.84 11.56
C ASP A 427 14.58 2.49 11.43
N ASN A 428 15.59 2.29 12.27
CA ASN A 428 16.39 1.07 12.34
C ASN A 428 17.02 0.95 13.75
N HIS A 429 17.91 -0.01 13.96
CA HIS A 429 18.55 -0.21 15.27
C HIS A 429 19.39 0.98 15.75
N ASP A 430 20.10 1.68 14.85
CA ASP A 430 20.94 2.84 15.18
C ASP A 430 20.14 4.13 15.40
N ASN A 431 19.31 4.51 14.42
CA ASN A 431 18.59 5.77 14.44
C ASN A 431 17.53 5.79 15.56
N GLN A 432 17.01 4.63 16.00
CA GLN A 432 16.20 4.52 17.22
C GLN A 432 16.98 4.94 18.49
N ARG A 433 18.30 4.75 18.50
CA ARG A 433 19.21 5.04 19.63
C ARG A 433 19.93 6.40 19.50
N GLY A 434 19.77 7.08 18.37
CA GLY A 434 20.42 8.37 18.07
C GLY A 434 21.72 8.24 17.26
N SER A 435 22.09 7.05 16.83
CA SER A 435 23.31 6.75 16.05
C SER A 435 22.98 6.61 14.55
N GLY A 436 23.98 6.30 13.70
CA GLY A 436 23.75 6.05 12.27
C GLY A 436 23.29 7.28 11.48
N GLY A 437 23.89 8.44 11.73
CA GLY A 437 23.36 9.74 11.26
C GLY A 437 22.04 10.12 11.96
N GLY A 438 21.89 9.72 13.22
CA GLY A 438 20.64 9.72 13.95
C GLY A 438 20.14 11.05 14.52
N GLY A 439 18.94 10.98 15.06
CA GLY A 439 18.15 12.11 15.55
C GLY A 439 17.02 12.49 14.59
N LYS A 440 15.82 12.73 15.14
CA LYS A 440 14.61 13.21 14.43
C LYS A 440 13.89 12.20 13.50
N VAL A 441 14.17 10.90 13.59
CA VAL A 441 13.24 9.87 13.07
C VAL A 441 12.12 9.59 14.07
N LEU A 442 10.96 9.16 13.56
CA LEU A 442 9.90 8.57 14.38
C LEU A 442 10.26 7.12 14.74
N THR A 443 9.86 6.69 15.93
CA THR A 443 10.15 5.33 16.44
C THR A 443 8.96 4.80 17.23
N TYR A 444 9.03 3.56 17.69
CA TYR A 444 8.02 2.98 18.59
C TYR A 444 7.70 3.85 19.83
N LYS A 445 8.62 4.73 20.26
CA LYS A 445 8.42 5.65 21.40
C LYS A 445 7.34 6.70 21.14
N THR A 446 6.95 6.91 19.88
CA THR A 446 5.86 7.79 19.43
C THR A 446 4.83 7.01 18.62
N PRO A 447 4.09 6.06 19.23
CA PRO A 447 3.43 4.97 18.51
C PRO A 447 2.38 5.43 17.48
N LYS A 448 1.57 6.47 17.79
CA LYS A 448 0.54 7.00 16.86
C LYS A 448 1.18 7.53 15.57
N MET A 449 2.18 8.40 15.71
CA MET A 449 2.89 8.99 14.57
C MET A 449 3.73 7.94 13.81
N TYR A 450 4.36 7.01 14.52
CA TYR A 450 5.14 5.95 13.90
C TYR A 450 4.28 4.99 13.06
N LYS A 451 3.11 4.57 13.56
CA LYS A 451 2.12 3.81 12.77
C LYS A 451 1.71 4.57 11.50
N LEU A 452 1.47 5.88 11.61
CA LEU A 452 1.10 6.71 10.45
C LEU A 452 2.23 6.74 9.40
N ALA A 453 3.47 6.99 9.82
CA ALA A 453 4.65 6.94 8.94
C ALA A 453 4.85 5.56 8.29
N VAL A 454 4.78 4.48 9.06
CA VAL A 454 4.92 3.10 8.56
C VAL A 454 3.79 2.74 7.59
N SER A 455 2.55 3.15 7.86
CA SER A 455 1.43 2.94 6.93
C SER A 455 1.66 3.63 5.57
N PHE A 456 2.19 4.86 5.57
CA PHE A 456 2.53 5.57 4.34
C PHE A 456 3.66 4.85 3.59
N MET A 457 4.70 4.41 4.30
CA MET A 457 5.82 3.67 3.71
C MET A 457 5.40 2.34 3.08
N LEU A 458 4.50 1.58 3.73
CA LEU A 458 3.96 0.34 3.18
C LEU A 458 2.98 0.59 2.01
N ALA A 459 2.38 1.77 1.94
CA ALA A 459 1.42 2.14 0.91
C ALA A 459 2.04 2.79 -0.34
N TRP A 460 3.15 3.52 -0.22
CA TRP A 460 3.77 4.28 -1.30
C TRP A 460 4.74 3.42 -2.12
N ASN A 461 4.67 3.48 -3.46
CA ASN A 461 5.61 2.76 -4.33
C ASN A 461 6.96 3.49 -4.42
N TYR A 462 7.87 3.23 -3.48
CA TYR A 462 9.28 3.62 -3.59
C TYR A 462 10.19 2.74 -2.73
N GLY A 463 11.08 1.97 -3.37
CA GLY A 463 12.04 1.09 -2.71
C GLY A 463 11.43 -0.17 -2.09
N ILE A 464 12.28 -0.97 -1.45
CA ILE A 464 11.84 -2.11 -0.61
C ILE A 464 11.57 -1.60 0.80
N PRO A 465 10.34 -1.73 1.34
CA PRO A 465 10.05 -1.29 2.71
C PRO A 465 10.56 -2.32 3.73
N ARG A 466 11.40 -1.86 4.67
CA ARG A 466 11.83 -2.64 5.84
C ARG A 466 11.23 -2.07 7.13
N LEU A 467 10.55 -2.93 7.88
CA LEU A 467 10.08 -2.67 9.23
C LEU A 467 11.18 -2.95 10.27
N MET A 468 11.26 -2.13 11.31
CA MET A 468 12.01 -2.46 12.52
C MET A 468 11.13 -3.26 13.49
N SER A 469 11.70 -4.26 14.17
CA SER A 469 11.09 -4.93 15.32
C SER A 469 12.10 -4.97 16.47
N SER A 470 11.83 -4.19 17.50
CA SER A 470 12.79 -3.79 18.53
C SER A 470 12.37 -4.27 19.93
N TYR A 471 13.07 -3.77 20.93
CA TYR A 471 12.82 -3.97 22.36
C TYR A 471 12.83 -2.63 23.09
N TYR A 472 12.26 -2.59 24.30
CA TYR A 472 12.19 -1.36 25.10
C TYR A 472 13.57 -1.05 25.71
N PHE A 473 14.11 0.14 25.41
CA PHE A 473 15.33 0.67 26.02
C PHE A 473 15.20 2.16 26.37
N ASP A 474 15.87 2.56 27.45
CA ASP A 474 15.99 3.96 27.90
C ASP A 474 17.37 4.57 27.59
N GLY A 475 18.43 3.75 27.61
CA GLY A 475 19.80 4.16 27.27
C GLY A 475 20.30 3.60 25.94
N HIS A 476 21.18 4.34 25.26
CA HIS A 476 21.81 3.96 23.99
C HIS A 476 22.40 2.55 24.01
N ASP A 477 23.11 2.19 25.09
CA ASP A 477 23.92 0.98 25.18
C ASP A 477 23.16 -0.26 25.68
N MET A 478 21.87 -0.18 25.97
CA MET A 478 21.15 -1.31 26.60
C MET A 478 21.06 -2.52 25.67
N GLY A 479 21.38 -3.70 26.20
CA GLY A 479 21.17 -4.98 25.53
C GLY A 479 19.68 -5.35 25.41
N PRO A 480 19.38 -6.45 24.70
CA PRO A 480 18.03 -6.98 24.60
C PRO A 480 17.54 -7.52 25.97
N PRO A 481 16.23 -7.77 26.14
CA PRO A 481 15.68 -8.35 27.36
C PRO A 481 16.40 -9.64 27.75
N SER A 482 17.02 -9.66 28.93
CA SER A 482 17.87 -10.78 29.38
C SER A 482 17.53 -11.26 30.80
N TYR A 483 18.04 -12.43 31.19
CA TYR A 483 17.97 -12.93 32.57
C TYR A 483 18.95 -12.24 33.53
N GLY A 484 19.80 -11.32 33.05
CA GLY A 484 20.86 -10.70 33.85
C GLY A 484 22.03 -11.64 34.12
N LYS A 485 22.77 -11.39 35.20
CA LYS A 485 23.98 -12.16 35.57
C LYS A 485 23.66 -13.64 35.85
N PRO A 486 24.59 -14.57 35.56
CA PRO A 486 25.98 -14.32 35.15
C PRO A 486 26.21 -14.13 33.65
N ASP A 487 25.27 -14.54 32.80
CA ASP A 487 25.50 -14.76 31.36
C ASP A 487 24.61 -13.93 30.42
N PHE A 488 23.69 -13.13 30.97
CA PHE A 488 22.79 -12.23 30.24
C PHE A 488 22.05 -12.91 29.07
N LYS A 489 21.67 -14.18 29.23
CA LYS A 489 20.87 -14.93 28.25
C LYS A 489 19.61 -14.18 27.84
N THR A 490 19.39 -14.04 26.54
CA THR A 490 18.23 -13.36 25.96
C THR A 490 16.92 -14.10 26.27
N LYS A 491 15.91 -13.34 26.71
CA LYS A 491 14.54 -13.81 26.98
C LYS A 491 13.72 -13.85 25.70
N SER A 492 12.88 -14.87 25.54
CA SER A 492 11.90 -14.90 24.46
C SER A 492 10.84 -13.79 24.62
N PRO A 493 10.27 -13.27 23.53
CA PRO A 493 9.01 -12.53 23.59
C PRO A 493 7.89 -13.43 24.11
N THR A 494 6.89 -12.82 24.73
CA THR A 494 5.63 -13.48 25.08
C THR A 494 4.49 -12.62 24.59
N PHE A 495 3.36 -13.23 24.26
CA PHE A 495 2.27 -12.55 23.56
C PHE A 495 0.99 -12.47 24.40
N THR A 496 0.18 -11.43 24.14
CA THR A 496 -1.19 -11.29 24.62
C THR A 496 -2.16 -12.12 23.77
N PRO A 497 -3.42 -12.34 24.20
CA PRO A 497 -4.40 -13.10 23.42
C PRO A 497 -4.72 -12.51 22.02
N ASP A 498 -4.64 -11.18 21.88
CA ASP A 498 -4.76 -10.44 20.60
C ASP A 498 -3.47 -10.47 19.76
N GLY A 499 -2.41 -11.13 20.24
CA GLY A 499 -1.18 -11.39 19.49
C GLY A 499 -0.16 -10.26 19.49
N LEU A 500 -0.33 -9.23 20.31
CA LEU A 500 0.70 -8.22 20.57
C LEU A 500 1.77 -8.78 21.52
N CYS A 501 2.93 -8.13 21.61
CA CYS A 501 3.93 -8.50 22.61
C CYS A 501 3.56 -7.95 24.00
N ASN A 502 3.63 -8.80 25.01
CA ASN A 502 3.51 -8.41 26.41
C ASN A 502 4.63 -7.41 26.73
N LYS A 503 4.27 -6.22 27.19
CA LYS A 503 5.25 -5.19 27.61
C LYS A 503 6.23 -5.70 28.67
N SER A 504 5.80 -6.63 29.54
CA SER A 504 6.63 -7.30 30.55
C SER A 504 7.69 -8.26 29.98
N SER A 505 7.58 -8.68 28.71
CA SER A 505 8.64 -9.44 28.02
C SER A 505 9.84 -8.56 27.64
N GLY A 506 9.66 -7.23 27.63
CA GLY A 506 10.67 -6.26 27.20
C GLY A 506 10.73 -6.06 25.68
N TRP A 507 10.01 -6.84 24.88
CA TRP A 507 9.95 -6.71 23.42
C TRP A 507 8.84 -5.77 22.96
N VAL A 508 9.10 -5.00 21.90
CA VAL A 508 8.14 -4.02 21.34
C VAL A 508 7.30 -4.66 20.22
N CYS A 509 7.96 -5.41 19.32
CA CYS A 509 7.35 -6.16 18.24
C CYS A 509 6.45 -5.29 17.34
N GLU A 510 7.00 -4.18 16.82
CA GLU A 510 6.27 -3.21 16.00
C GLU A 510 5.57 -3.86 14.79
N HIS A 511 6.17 -4.91 14.20
CA HIS A 511 5.57 -5.68 13.10
C HIS A 511 4.27 -6.41 13.49
N ARG A 512 4.05 -6.65 14.80
CA ARG A 512 2.83 -7.28 15.30
C ARG A 512 1.67 -6.31 15.53
N TRP A 513 1.94 -4.99 15.54
CA TRP A 513 0.90 -3.98 15.78
C TRP A 513 -0.16 -4.05 14.68
N HIS A 514 -1.45 -4.02 15.06
CA HIS A 514 -2.57 -4.32 14.16
C HIS A 514 -2.47 -3.58 12.82
N GLU A 515 -2.32 -2.26 12.85
CA GLU A 515 -2.27 -1.41 11.66
C GLU A 515 -1.05 -1.73 10.79
N ILE A 516 0.11 -2.02 11.40
CA ILE A 516 1.34 -2.39 10.68
C ILE A 516 1.15 -3.75 10.03
N LYS A 517 0.69 -4.78 10.77
CA LYS A 517 0.38 -6.12 10.24
C LYS A 517 -0.55 -6.03 9.04
N ARG A 518 -1.68 -5.32 9.20
CA ARG A 518 -2.70 -5.15 8.14
C ARG A 518 -2.13 -4.39 6.93
N MET A 519 -1.29 -3.38 7.14
CA MET A 519 -0.64 -2.67 6.04
C MET A 519 0.42 -3.50 5.28
N THR A 520 1.02 -4.54 5.88
CA THR A 520 1.83 -5.50 5.09
C THR A 520 0.96 -6.24 4.07
N LEU A 521 -0.27 -6.63 4.45
CA LEU A 521 -1.23 -7.29 3.55
C LEU A 521 -1.77 -6.32 2.48
N PHE A 522 -1.93 -5.03 2.81
CA PHE A 522 -2.17 -4.01 1.80
C PHE A 522 -1.01 -3.96 0.79
N SER A 523 0.23 -3.83 1.28
CA SER A 523 1.45 -3.75 0.44
C SER A 523 1.59 -4.96 -0.49
N ALA A 524 1.36 -6.16 0.03
CA ALA A 524 1.28 -7.42 -0.74
C ALA A 524 0.26 -7.35 -1.89
N SER A 525 -0.95 -6.84 -1.64
CA SER A 525 -2.01 -6.75 -2.66
C SER A 525 -1.77 -5.70 -3.76
N VAL A 526 -0.76 -4.83 -3.59
CA VAL A 526 -0.42 -3.75 -4.51
C VAL A 526 1.04 -3.77 -4.99
N ALA A 527 1.77 -4.87 -4.73
CA ALA A 527 3.19 -5.00 -5.03
C ALA A 527 3.50 -4.64 -6.50
N GLY A 528 4.57 -3.87 -6.71
CA GLY A 528 5.00 -3.40 -8.04
C GLY A 528 4.10 -2.37 -8.73
N LEU A 529 2.89 -2.07 -8.22
CA LEU A 529 1.96 -1.16 -8.91
C LEU A 529 2.30 0.32 -8.67
N PRO A 530 2.16 1.19 -9.69
CA PRO A 530 2.52 2.59 -9.60
C PRO A 530 1.54 3.41 -8.76
N ASN A 531 2.04 4.53 -8.20
CA ASN A 531 1.23 5.57 -7.58
C ASN A 531 0.48 6.35 -8.68
N THR A 532 -0.85 6.42 -8.60
CA THR A 532 -1.73 7.05 -9.60
C THR A 532 -2.86 7.83 -8.92
N ASN A 533 -3.60 8.67 -9.65
CA ASN A 533 -4.69 9.52 -9.10
C ASN A 533 -4.27 10.34 -7.86
N ILE A 534 -3.03 10.83 -7.83
CA ILE A 534 -2.41 11.39 -6.63
C ILE A 534 -2.95 12.81 -6.37
N ILE A 535 -3.65 12.98 -5.25
CA ILE A 535 -4.02 14.29 -4.72
C ILE A 535 -3.25 14.57 -3.43
N SER A 536 -2.96 15.84 -3.18
CA SER A 536 -2.31 16.29 -1.93
C SER A 536 -2.86 17.66 -1.55
N ASP A 537 -2.92 17.89 -0.25
CA ASP A 537 -3.44 19.08 0.42
C ASP A 537 -2.58 19.31 1.69
N HIS A 538 -2.84 20.38 2.44
CA HIS A 538 -2.09 20.72 3.66
C HIS A 538 -2.09 19.55 4.67
N HIS A 539 -0.92 18.94 4.88
CA HIS A 539 -0.70 17.73 5.68
C HIS A 539 -1.55 16.50 5.30
N ARG A 540 -2.03 16.42 4.04
CA ARG A 540 -2.90 15.36 3.53
C ARG A 540 -2.44 14.84 2.18
N ILE A 541 -2.64 13.55 1.92
CA ILE A 541 -2.35 12.93 0.62
C ILE A 541 -3.27 11.72 0.39
N ALA A 542 -3.70 11.50 -0.85
CA ALA A 542 -4.42 10.30 -1.25
C ALA A 542 -4.04 9.88 -2.67
N PHE A 543 -4.00 8.57 -2.93
CA PHE A 543 -3.59 8.00 -4.22
C PHE A 543 -4.11 6.57 -4.42
N SER A 544 -4.20 6.16 -5.69
CA SER A 544 -4.40 4.76 -6.08
C SER A 544 -3.05 4.06 -6.30
N ARG A 545 -2.99 2.76 -6.01
CA ARG A 545 -1.88 1.86 -6.34
C ARG A 545 -2.34 0.93 -7.47
N GLY A 546 -2.05 1.32 -8.70
CA GLY A 546 -2.68 0.75 -9.90
C GLY A 546 -4.20 0.65 -9.77
N SER A 547 -4.79 -0.43 -10.30
CA SER A 547 -6.21 -0.80 -10.13
C SER A 547 -6.50 -1.59 -8.84
N ASN A 548 -5.48 -1.94 -8.05
CA ASN A 548 -5.64 -2.93 -6.98
C ASN A 548 -5.81 -2.31 -5.60
N GLY A 549 -5.36 -1.07 -5.37
CA GLY A 549 -5.47 -0.45 -4.07
C GLY A 549 -5.63 1.07 -4.10
N PHE A 550 -6.01 1.61 -2.94
CA PHE A 550 -6.15 3.02 -2.68
C PHE A 550 -5.75 3.32 -1.23
N TYR A 551 -5.08 4.45 -1.01
CA TYR A 551 -4.61 4.92 0.29
C TYR A 551 -4.90 6.41 0.45
N ALA A 552 -5.29 6.83 1.65
CA ALA A 552 -5.44 8.22 2.05
C ALA A 552 -4.89 8.44 3.47
N LEU A 553 -4.22 9.57 3.69
CA LEU A 553 -3.64 9.98 4.97
C LEU A 553 -4.04 11.42 5.29
N ASN A 554 -4.40 11.65 6.55
CA ASN A 554 -4.67 12.97 7.13
C ASN A 554 -3.79 13.17 8.37
N ASN A 555 -2.79 14.05 8.28
CA ASN A 555 -1.90 14.39 9.38
C ASN A 555 -2.22 15.76 10.02
N ASP A 556 -3.39 16.34 9.71
CA ASP A 556 -3.99 17.43 10.48
C ASP A 556 -4.39 16.89 11.87
N PRO A 557 -3.99 17.53 13.00
CA PRO A 557 -4.29 17.08 14.36
C PRO A 557 -5.67 17.54 14.89
N HIS A 558 -6.44 18.29 14.11
CA HIS A 558 -7.70 18.90 14.56
C HIS A 558 -8.87 18.60 13.64
N ASN A 559 -8.67 18.57 12.32
CA ASN A 559 -9.75 18.52 11.34
C ASN A 559 -9.77 17.21 10.56
N ALA A 560 -10.90 16.50 10.61
CA ALA A 560 -11.17 15.39 9.71
C ALA A 560 -11.20 15.87 8.24
N TRP A 561 -10.64 15.06 7.34
CA TRP A 561 -10.60 15.36 5.92
C TRP A 561 -11.79 14.71 5.20
N VAL A 562 -12.82 15.50 4.92
CA VAL A 562 -13.98 15.07 4.11
C VAL A 562 -13.67 15.31 2.64
N VAL A 563 -13.43 14.24 1.88
CA VAL A 563 -12.95 14.34 0.49
C VAL A 563 -13.65 13.33 -0.42
N GLN A 564 -13.85 13.69 -1.69
CA GLN A 564 -14.29 12.78 -2.74
C GLN A 564 -13.23 12.75 -3.84
N VAL A 565 -12.69 11.57 -4.13
CA VAL A 565 -11.53 11.40 -5.01
C VAL A 565 -11.77 10.31 -6.04
N GLN A 566 -11.09 10.41 -7.18
CA GLN A 566 -11.06 9.34 -8.18
C GLN A 566 -10.12 8.23 -7.69
N THR A 567 -10.56 6.98 -7.85
CA THR A 567 -9.72 5.79 -7.72
C THR A 567 -9.83 4.92 -8.98
N SER A 568 -8.87 4.03 -9.16
CA SER A 568 -8.87 2.99 -10.19
C SER A 568 -9.40 1.64 -9.67
N LEU A 569 -9.83 1.57 -8.40
CA LEU A 569 -10.46 0.39 -7.82
C LEU A 569 -11.82 0.10 -8.51
N PRO A 570 -12.19 -1.18 -8.71
CA PRO A 570 -13.53 -1.55 -9.14
C PRO A 570 -14.61 -1.12 -8.14
N ALA A 571 -15.83 -0.84 -8.61
CA ALA A 571 -16.96 -0.51 -7.75
C ALA A 571 -17.29 -1.64 -6.75
N GLY A 572 -17.69 -1.28 -5.52
CA GLY A 572 -18.07 -2.20 -4.45
C GLY A 572 -17.75 -1.67 -3.05
N PHE A 573 -17.93 -2.53 -2.05
CA PHE A 573 -17.63 -2.23 -0.65
C PHE A 573 -16.33 -2.90 -0.23
N TYR A 574 -15.52 -2.18 0.54
CA TYR A 574 -14.17 -2.56 0.92
C TYR A 574 -13.96 -2.37 2.42
N CYS A 575 -13.36 -3.34 3.09
CA CYS A 575 -12.95 -3.18 4.47
C CYS A 575 -11.61 -2.45 4.54
N ASP A 576 -11.52 -1.42 5.37
CA ASP A 576 -10.29 -0.66 5.58
C ASP A 576 -9.25 -1.48 6.38
N PHE A 577 -8.04 -1.61 5.84
CA PHE A 577 -6.93 -2.30 6.49
C PHE A 577 -6.49 -1.61 7.78
N MET A 578 -6.62 -0.29 7.91
CA MET A 578 -6.18 0.44 9.10
C MET A 578 -7.06 0.14 10.32
N THR A 579 -8.36 -0.06 10.12
CA THR A 579 -9.34 -0.26 11.20
C THR A 579 -9.88 -1.68 11.35
N GLY A 580 -9.76 -2.56 10.35
CA GLY A 580 -10.29 -3.93 10.48
C GLY A 580 -9.97 -4.89 9.34
N SER A 581 -10.76 -5.95 9.24
CA SER A 581 -10.61 -7.05 8.29
C SER A 581 -11.94 -7.56 7.75
N VAL A 582 -11.89 -8.18 6.56
CA VAL A 582 -13.03 -8.92 6.01
C VAL A 582 -13.24 -10.17 6.86
N THR A 583 -14.48 -10.41 7.26
CA THR A 583 -14.93 -11.59 7.99
C THR A 583 -16.09 -12.25 7.25
N ASN A 584 -16.50 -13.45 7.67
CA ASN A 584 -17.69 -14.12 7.13
C ASN A 584 -18.99 -13.33 7.37
N LYS A 585 -18.97 -12.29 8.22
CA LYS A 585 -20.11 -11.45 8.59
C LYS A 585 -20.01 -10.02 8.04
N GLY A 586 -18.96 -9.67 7.28
CA GLY A 586 -18.78 -8.32 6.72
C GLY A 586 -17.38 -7.76 6.94
N CYS A 587 -17.29 -6.53 7.46
CA CYS A 587 -16.05 -5.86 7.84
C CYS A 587 -16.04 -5.64 9.35
N SER A 588 -14.95 -6.00 10.04
CA SER A 588 -14.81 -5.75 11.49
C SER A 588 -14.42 -4.31 11.84
N GLY A 589 -14.12 -3.48 10.83
CA GLY A 589 -13.72 -2.08 10.99
C GLY A 589 -14.58 -1.15 10.15
N LYS A 590 -13.94 -0.18 9.49
CA LYS A 590 -14.59 0.78 8.61
C LYS A 590 -14.82 0.19 7.21
N THR A 591 -16.07 0.25 6.74
CA THR A 591 -16.41 -0.09 5.35
C THR A 591 -16.37 1.16 4.46
N ILE A 592 -15.75 1.04 3.29
CA ILE A 592 -15.58 2.11 2.30
C ILE A 592 -16.29 1.71 1.00
N GLU A 593 -17.11 2.60 0.44
CA GLU A 593 -17.76 2.39 -0.87
C GLU A 593 -16.94 3.01 -2.00
N VAL A 594 -16.57 2.20 -2.99
CA VAL A 594 -16.16 2.66 -4.31
C VAL A 594 -17.38 2.64 -5.22
N THR A 595 -17.75 3.81 -5.74
CA THR A 595 -18.92 4.03 -6.60
C THR A 595 -18.71 3.53 -8.03
N THR A 596 -19.78 3.46 -8.83
CA THR A 596 -19.73 2.92 -10.21
C THR A 596 -18.98 3.81 -11.20
N ASP A 597 -18.77 5.09 -10.90
CA ASP A 597 -17.87 6.00 -11.62
C ASP A 597 -16.44 6.01 -11.04
N GLY A 598 -16.09 5.03 -10.21
CA GLY A 598 -14.75 4.84 -9.66
C GLY A 598 -14.35 5.89 -8.63
N LYS A 599 -15.32 6.59 -8.00
CA LYS A 599 -15.03 7.55 -6.94
C LYS A 599 -15.19 6.93 -5.56
N VAL A 600 -14.34 7.35 -4.64
CA VAL A 600 -14.48 7.06 -3.22
C VAL A 600 -14.72 8.37 -2.47
N LYS A 601 -15.67 8.35 -1.54
CA LYS A 601 -15.96 9.47 -0.63
C LYS A 601 -15.56 9.03 0.77
N LEU A 602 -14.75 9.85 1.43
CA LEU A 602 -14.06 9.49 2.66
C LEU A 602 -14.23 10.59 3.70
N VAL A 603 -14.41 10.19 4.95
CA VAL A 603 -13.96 10.96 6.10
C VAL A 603 -12.65 10.34 6.59
N VAL A 604 -11.54 11.08 6.58
CA VAL A 604 -10.26 10.61 7.15
C VAL A 604 -10.00 11.38 8.44
N GLU A 605 -10.04 10.70 9.59
CA GLU A 605 -9.94 11.32 10.91
C GLU A 605 -8.59 12.04 11.14
N PRO A 606 -8.50 12.98 12.10
CA PRO A 606 -7.24 13.63 12.47
C PRO A 606 -6.13 12.63 12.85
N GLU A 607 -4.93 12.83 12.28
CA GLU A 607 -3.76 11.94 12.44
C GLU A 607 -4.07 10.45 12.18
N SER A 608 -4.76 10.16 11.08
CA SER A 608 -5.14 8.81 10.67
C SER A 608 -4.92 8.54 9.18
N ALA A 609 -5.10 7.29 8.77
CA ALA A 609 -5.10 6.86 7.38
C ALA A 609 -6.23 5.85 7.11
N VAL A 610 -6.55 5.69 5.83
CA VAL A 610 -7.48 4.68 5.29
C VAL A 610 -6.78 3.97 4.15
N ALA A 611 -6.87 2.64 4.09
CA ALA A 611 -6.26 1.81 3.06
C ALA A 611 -7.23 0.70 2.63
N ILE A 612 -7.53 0.60 1.34
CA ILE A 612 -8.43 -0.44 0.79
C ILE A 612 -7.84 -1.05 -0.48
N SER A 613 -8.06 -2.35 -0.68
CA SER A 613 -7.57 -3.04 -1.88
C SER A 613 -8.52 -4.13 -2.36
N VAL A 614 -8.29 -4.66 -3.56
CA VAL A 614 -9.07 -5.80 -4.09
C VAL A 614 -9.09 -7.01 -3.14
N ALA A 615 -8.07 -7.17 -2.29
CA ALA A 615 -8.01 -8.21 -1.25
C ALA A 615 -8.87 -7.92 -0.01
N SER A 616 -9.34 -6.67 0.18
CA SER A 616 -10.30 -6.30 1.24
C SER A 616 -11.71 -6.04 0.73
N LYS A 617 -12.01 -6.39 -0.53
CA LYS A 617 -13.34 -6.24 -1.12
C LYS A 617 -14.34 -7.23 -0.50
N LEU A 618 -15.49 -6.73 -0.05
CA LEU A 618 -16.59 -7.57 0.43
C LEU A 618 -17.24 -8.30 -0.76
N THR A 619 -17.40 -9.62 -0.62
CA THR A 619 -18.15 -10.45 -1.57
C THR A 619 -19.53 -10.72 -0.99
N LEU A 620 -20.57 -10.17 -1.61
CA LEU A 620 -21.93 -10.20 -1.08
C LEU A 620 -22.91 -10.76 -2.12
N PRO A 621 -23.94 -11.53 -1.69
CA PRO A 621 -25.02 -11.96 -2.57
C PRO A 621 -25.71 -10.77 -3.27
N PRO A 622 -26.18 -10.92 -4.53
CA PRO A 622 -26.87 -9.84 -5.25
C PRO A 622 -28.14 -9.29 -4.57
N SER A 623 -28.69 -10.01 -3.59
CA SER A 623 -29.84 -9.60 -2.79
C SER A 623 -29.51 -8.54 -1.74
N TYR A 624 -28.24 -8.41 -1.34
CA TYR A 624 -27.80 -7.33 -0.45
C TYR A 624 -27.92 -5.98 -1.16
N LYS A 625 -28.68 -5.05 -0.58
CA LYS A 625 -28.78 -3.66 -1.04
C LYS A 625 -28.47 -2.72 0.11
N ARG A 626 -27.90 -1.56 -0.20
CA ARG A 626 -27.73 -0.47 0.77
C ARG A 626 -29.11 0.08 1.14
N THR A 627 -29.46 -0.06 2.40
CA THR A 627 -30.70 0.40 3.01
C THR A 627 -30.34 1.44 4.05
N VAL A 628 -30.92 2.63 3.92
CA VAL A 628 -30.74 3.72 4.86
C VAL A 628 -32.05 3.93 5.61
N VAL A 629 -31.98 4.07 6.92
CA VAL A 629 -33.09 4.50 7.79
C VAL A 629 -32.64 5.73 8.55
N LEU A 630 -33.43 6.80 8.50
CA LEU A 630 -33.20 8.09 9.14
C LEU A 630 -34.42 8.44 9.98
N ILE A 631 -34.24 8.62 11.28
CA ILE A 631 -35.33 8.88 12.23
C ILE A 631 -35.09 10.22 12.89
N HIS A 632 -35.96 11.20 12.64
CA HIS A 632 -35.92 12.45 13.38
C HIS A 632 -36.41 12.22 14.82
N PHE A 633 -35.47 12.26 15.76
CA PHE A 633 -35.71 12.05 17.18
C PHE A 633 -34.81 13.01 17.98
N PRO A 634 -35.35 14.16 18.44
CA PRO A 634 -34.62 15.10 19.29
C PRO A 634 -34.16 14.47 20.61
N THR A 635 -32.85 14.29 20.71
CA THR A 635 -32.15 13.76 21.88
C THR A 635 -31.19 14.78 22.49
N THR A 636 -30.86 14.56 23.76
CA THR A 636 -29.77 15.24 24.49
C THR A 636 -28.55 14.32 24.62
N LYS A 637 -27.41 14.87 25.03
CA LYS A 637 -26.14 14.11 25.13
C LYS A 637 -26.27 12.96 26.14
N GLY A 638 -25.91 11.74 25.73
CA GLY A 638 -26.02 10.53 26.55
C GLY A 638 -27.37 9.80 26.44
N GLN A 639 -28.19 10.16 25.45
CA GLN A 639 -29.35 9.39 25.02
C GLN A 639 -29.06 8.75 23.68
N ASN A 640 -29.15 7.43 23.58
CA ASN A 640 -28.89 6.68 22.37
C ASN A 640 -30.17 6.02 21.83
N VAL A 641 -30.31 5.99 20.51
CA VAL A 641 -31.48 5.43 19.83
C VAL A 641 -31.10 4.13 19.12
N PHE A 642 -31.97 3.13 19.29
CA PHE A 642 -31.89 1.81 18.68
C PHE A 642 -33.17 1.53 17.91
N ILE A 643 -33.13 0.56 17.00
CA ILE A 643 -34.33 -0.02 16.38
C ILE A 643 -34.40 -1.53 16.61
N ARG A 644 -35.61 -2.04 16.82
CA ARG A 644 -35.95 -3.47 16.71
C ARG A 644 -36.78 -3.64 15.46
N GLY A 645 -36.60 -4.70 14.68
CA GLY A 645 -37.31 -4.83 13.42
C GLY A 645 -37.15 -6.17 12.71
N GLY A 646 -37.50 -6.20 11.43
CA GLY A 646 -37.52 -7.42 10.62
C GLY A 646 -38.90 -7.62 10.01
N ILE A 647 -39.42 -8.84 10.04
CA ILE A 647 -40.80 -9.16 9.65
C ILE A 647 -41.56 -9.62 10.88
N HIS A 648 -42.67 -8.98 11.23
CA HIS A 648 -43.39 -9.34 12.45
C HIS A 648 -44.06 -10.73 12.35
N SER A 649 -44.23 -11.40 13.48
CA SER A 649 -44.71 -12.79 13.56
C SER A 649 -46.15 -13.01 13.08
N SER A 650 -46.94 -11.93 12.97
CA SER A 650 -48.25 -11.93 12.30
C SER A 650 -48.15 -12.13 10.79
N HIS A 651 -47.01 -11.82 10.17
CA HIS A 651 -46.84 -11.82 8.72
C HIS A 651 -45.98 -12.98 8.21
N ARG A 652 -45.09 -13.53 9.05
CA ARG A 652 -44.24 -14.67 8.71
C ARG A 652 -44.20 -15.73 9.80
N LYS A 653 -44.33 -17.00 9.39
CA LYS A 653 -44.24 -18.15 10.30
C LYS A 653 -42.78 -18.47 10.63
N GLY A 654 -42.54 -18.96 11.84
CA GLY A 654 -41.23 -19.43 12.29
C GLY A 654 -40.39 -18.40 13.05
N CYS A 655 -40.88 -17.17 13.25
CA CYS A 655 -40.24 -16.24 14.18
C CYS A 655 -40.24 -16.80 15.60
N LYS A 656 -39.20 -16.49 16.37
CA LYS A 656 -39.12 -16.69 17.82
C LYS A 656 -38.55 -15.41 18.42
N ALA A 657 -39.14 -14.91 19.50
CA ALA A 657 -38.74 -13.63 20.08
C ALA A 657 -37.30 -13.65 20.63
N ASP A 658 -36.85 -14.80 21.14
CA ASP A 658 -35.57 -14.93 21.84
C ASP A 658 -34.46 -15.57 20.98
N VAL A 659 -34.57 -15.50 19.65
CA VAL A 659 -33.60 -16.09 18.71
C VAL A 659 -33.25 -15.09 17.60
N ILE A 660 -31.97 -14.74 17.51
CA ILE A 660 -31.43 -13.75 16.58
C ILE A 660 -31.55 -14.21 15.11
N ASP A 661 -31.22 -15.46 14.76
CA ASP A 661 -31.44 -16.00 13.40
C ASP A 661 -32.75 -16.79 13.30
N THR A 662 -33.82 -16.11 12.90
CA THR A 662 -35.11 -16.69 12.54
C THR A 662 -35.51 -16.24 11.13
N PRO A 663 -36.46 -16.88 10.43
CA PRO A 663 -36.95 -16.45 9.10
C PRO A 663 -37.44 -15.00 9.00
N CYS A 664 -37.59 -14.35 10.15
CA CYS A 664 -38.15 -13.02 10.36
C CYS A 664 -37.08 -11.96 10.61
N SER A 665 -35.90 -12.39 11.04
CA SER A 665 -34.69 -11.60 11.17
C SER A 665 -34.06 -11.35 9.80
N ILE A 666 -33.54 -10.15 9.58
CA ILE A 666 -32.97 -9.72 8.31
C ILE A 666 -31.47 -9.49 8.48
N PRO A 667 -30.60 -10.28 7.82
CA PRO A 667 -29.15 -10.06 7.84
C PRO A 667 -28.78 -8.66 7.38
N ILE A 668 -27.94 -7.99 8.17
CA ILE A 668 -27.40 -6.65 7.90
C ILE A 668 -25.88 -6.62 8.07
N ILE A 669 -25.25 -5.66 7.41
CA ILE A 669 -23.83 -5.33 7.59
C ILE A 669 -23.72 -3.81 7.70
N HIS A 670 -23.25 -3.32 8.83
CA HIS A 670 -23.01 -1.90 9.08
C HIS A 670 -21.94 -1.31 8.14
N ILE A 671 -22.29 -0.20 7.49
CA ILE A 671 -21.39 0.54 6.58
C ILE A 671 -21.36 2.05 6.85
N GLU A 672 -21.86 2.49 8.00
CA GLU A 672 -21.78 3.89 8.43
C GLU A 672 -20.31 4.31 8.54
N ASP A 673 -19.96 5.44 7.91
CA ASP A 673 -18.69 6.13 8.09
C ASP A 673 -18.83 7.13 9.24
N VAL A 674 -18.61 6.65 10.47
CA VAL A 674 -18.65 7.46 11.71
C VAL A 674 -17.26 7.80 12.21
N GLN A 675 -17.16 8.91 12.95
CA GLN A 675 -15.92 9.32 13.62
C GLN A 675 -15.58 8.35 14.77
N SER A 676 -14.31 8.20 15.12
CA SER A 676 -13.89 7.26 16.17
C SER A 676 -14.38 7.63 17.57
N SER A 677 -14.83 8.88 17.80
CA SER A 677 -15.42 9.34 19.06
C SER A 677 -16.79 8.71 19.38
N TRP A 678 -17.36 7.92 18.46
CA TRP A 678 -18.63 7.23 18.60
C TRP A 678 -18.42 5.82 19.18
N GLU A 679 -17.59 5.72 20.22
CA GLU A 679 -17.09 4.45 20.77
C GLU A 679 -18.23 3.49 21.15
N GLU A 680 -19.29 4.00 21.79
CA GLU A 680 -20.49 3.22 22.15
C GLU A 680 -21.18 2.61 20.91
N PHE A 681 -21.44 3.41 19.88
CA PHE A 681 -22.04 2.94 18.61
C PHE A 681 -21.13 1.95 17.87
N ILE A 682 -19.82 2.21 17.84
CA ILE A 682 -18.83 1.33 17.20
C ILE A 682 -18.78 -0.03 17.92
N HIS A 683 -18.90 -0.03 19.24
CA HIS A 683 -18.98 -1.25 20.06
C HIS A 683 -20.32 -1.99 19.86
N TRP A 684 -21.47 -1.31 19.97
CA TRP A 684 -22.76 -1.98 19.80
C TRP A 684 -22.95 -2.59 18.42
N ARG A 685 -22.45 -1.94 17.37
CA ARG A 685 -22.57 -2.44 15.99
C ARG A 685 -21.59 -3.57 15.65
N SER A 686 -20.55 -3.82 16.45
CA SER A 686 -19.54 -4.85 16.11
C SER A 686 -20.12 -6.25 16.12
N ASP A 687 -21.15 -6.45 16.94
CA ASP A 687 -21.85 -7.73 17.10
C ASP A 687 -23.33 -7.68 16.74
N ASP A 688 -23.76 -6.61 16.06
CA ASP A 688 -25.02 -6.61 15.33
C ASP A 688 -24.83 -7.14 13.90
N TYR A 689 -25.60 -8.17 13.57
CA TYR A 689 -25.60 -8.85 12.27
C TYR A 689 -27.01 -9.03 11.71
N PHE A 690 -28.06 -8.67 12.47
CA PHE A 690 -29.45 -8.90 12.12
C PHE A 690 -30.33 -7.77 12.62
N LEU A 691 -31.12 -7.17 11.72
CA LEU A 691 -32.29 -6.44 12.15
C LEU A 691 -33.35 -7.46 12.59
N ASP A 692 -33.51 -7.60 13.91
CA ASP A 692 -34.43 -8.54 14.54
C ASP A 692 -35.27 -7.90 15.68
N TRP A 693 -36.25 -8.67 16.19
CA TRP A 693 -37.23 -8.24 17.20
C TRP A 693 -36.84 -8.61 18.64
N SER A 694 -35.68 -9.23 18.85
CA SER A 694 -35.29 -9.79 20.13
C SER A 694 -34.89 -8.73 21.16
N THR A 695 -34.90 -9.13 22.43
CA THR A 695 -34.59 -8.27 23.57
C THR A 695 -33.62 -9.00 24.50
N GLY A 696 -32.40 -9.27 24.04
CA GLY A 696 -31.44 -10.07 24.80
C GLY A 696 -29.98 -9.84 24.43
N ASP A 697 -29.17 -9.66 25.47
CA ASP A 697 -27.72 -9.45 25.51
C ASP A 697 -26.92 -10.02 24.32
N ASN A 698 -26.24 -9.12 23.59
CA ASN A 698 -25.04 -9.51 22.85
C ASN A 698 -23.98 -10.02 23.83
N ALA A 699 -23.13 -10.94 23.36
CA ALA A 699 -22.38 -11.88 24.18
C ALA A 699 -21.17 -11.31 24.97
N GLU A 700 -21.38 -10.22 25.73
CA GLU A 700 -20.44 -9.71 26.74
C GLU A 700 -21.12 -8.93 27.89
N GLY A 701 -22.44 -9.06 28.06
CA GLY A 701 -23.17 -8.49 29.20
C GLY A 701 -23.60 -7.03 29.05
N SER A 702 -23.62 -6.51 27.82
CA SER A 702 -24.27 -5.24 27.48
C SER A 702 -25.71 -5.52 27.05
N SER A 703 -26.68 -4.91 27.75
CA SER A 703 -28.11 -5.03 27.45
C SER A 703 -28.49 -4.19 26.22
N THR A 704 -28.04 -4.60 25.03
CA THR A 704 -28.32 -3.92 23.77
C THR A 704 -29.81 -4.00 23.43
N ILE A 705 -30.40 -2.84 23.10
CA ILE A 705 -31.85 -2.71 22.92
C ILE A 705 -32.28 -3.05 21.48
N GLY A 706 -31.36 -3.36 20.58
CA GLY A 706 -31.60 -3.73 19.18
C GLY A 706 -30.44 -3.23 18.32
N THR A 707 -30.71 -2.97 17.04
CA THR A 707 -29.74 -2.36 16.13
C THR A 707 -29.46 -0.91 16.52
N PRO A 708 -28.19 -0.51 16.78
CA PRO A 708 -27.86 0.85 17.16
C PRO A 708 -27.97 1.81 15.98
N LEU A 709 -28.38 3.05 16.23
CA LEU A 709 -28.34 4.14 15.25
C LEU A 709 -27.21 5.12 15.57
N ALA A 710 -26.61 5.72 14.55
CA ALA A 710 -25.68 6.84 14.71
C ALA A 710 -26.45 8.17 14.66
N TRP A 711 -26.39 9.00 15.69
CA TRP A 711 -26.92 10.38 15.61
C TRP A 711 -26.19 11.15 14.52
N SER A 712 -26.93 11.97 13.77
CA SER A 712 -26.38 12.68 12.63
C SER A 712 -26.95 14.08 12.41
N THR A 713 -26.15 14.88 11.71
CA THR A 713 -26.48 16.24 11.25
C THR A 713 -26.15 16.41 9.77
N ASN A 714 -26.86 17.32 9.10
CA ASN A 714 -26.54 17.79 7.74
C ASN A 714 -25.53 18.96 7.73
N ILE A 715 -25.15 19.48 8.90
CA ILE A 715 -24.22 20.61 9.04
C ILE A 715 -22.77 20.12 8.87
N LYS A 716 -22.11 20.58 7.80
CA LYS A 716 -20.71 20.27 7.52
C LYS A 716 -19.79 20.69 8.69
N ASN A 717 -18.77 19.88 8.94
CA ASN A 717 -17.73 20.09 9.97
C ASN A 717 -18.21 20.02 11.43
N GLN A 718 -19.47 19.67 11.70
CA GLN A 718 -19.90 19.25 13.04
C GLN A 718 -19.63 17.76 13.26
N ALA A 719 -19.47 17.37 14.54
CA ALA A 719 -19.48 15.97 14.93
C ALA A 719 -20.82 15.32 14.53
N GLY A 720 -20.79 14.10 14.00
CA GLY A 720 -21.99 13.45 13.45
C GLY A 720 -22.44 13.95 12.07
N TYR A 721 -21.65 14.78 11.37
CA TYR A 721 -21.97 15.13 9.98
C TYR A 721 -22.05 13.86 9.11
N GLN A 722 -23.22 13.57 8.57
CA GLN A 722 -23.43 12.45 7.65
C GLN A 722 -23.96 12.96 6.32
N TRP A 723 -23.27 12.63 5.23
CA TRP A 723 -23.62 13.15 3.91
C TRP A 723 -24.93 12.59 3.34
N LEU A 724 -25.43 11.48 3.89
CA LEU A 724 -26.77 10.94 3.60
C LEU A 724 -27.87 11.72 4.31
N ASN A 725 -27.55 12.34 5.46
CA ASN A 725 -28.46 13.25 6.12
C ASN A 725 -28.43 14.61 5.41
N LYS A 726 -29.53 14.89 4.69
CA LYS A 726 -29.84 16.21 4.10
C LYS A 726 -31.01 16.89 4.80
N TYR A 727 -31.56 16.30 5.86
CA TYR A 727 -32.88 16.60 6.42
C TYR A 727 -32.83 17.49 7.67
N GLY A 728 -31.70 17.54 8.38
CA GLY A 728 -31.48 18.46 9.50
C GLY A 728 -30.56 17.91 10.58
N GLU A 729 -30.55 18.55 11.73
CA GLU A 729 -30.00 18.01 12.98
C GLU A 729 -30.97 16.97 13.60
N HIS A 730 -30.51 16.22 14.61
CA HIS A 730 -31.32 15.23 15.35
C HIS A 730 -31.93 14.09 14.53
N TYR A 731 -31.30 13.69 13.41
CA TYR A 731 -31.65 12.46 12.71
C TYR A 731 -30.72 11.33 13.11
N TRP A 732 -31.29 10.24 13.61
CA TRP A 732 -30.58 9.00 13.90
C TRP A 732 -30.55 8.10 12.66
N LEU A 733 -29.37 7.61 12.29
CA LEU A 733 -29.04 6.95 11.04
C LEU A 733 -28.67 5.47 11.25
N MET A 734 -29.30 4.58 10.49
CA MET A 734 -28.76 3.27 10.12
C MET A 734 -28.40 3.31 8.63
N ASP A 735 -27.22 2.83 8.26
CA ASP A 735 -26.75 2.69 6.89
C ASP A 735 -26.09 1.33 6.72
N VAL A 736 -26.88 0.36 6.25
CA VAL A 736 -26.52 -1.06 6.23
C VAL A 736 -26.63 -1.65 4.83
N LEU A 737 -25.85 -2.69 4.56
CA LEU A 737 -26.11 -3.62 3.47
C LEU A 737 -27.05 -4.70 4.00
N MET A 738 -28.29 -4.71 3.52
CA MET A 738 -29.39 -5.55 4.02
C MET A 738 -29.77 -6.60 2.97
N ASP A 739 -29.93 -7.86 3.38
CA ASP A 739 -30.39 -8.92 2.48
C ASP A 739 -31.89 -8.77 2.14
N CYS A 740 -32.20 -8.15 0.99
CA CYS A 740 -33.58 -7.92 0.61
C CYS A 740 -34.37 -9.21 0.34
N ASN A 741 -33.74 -10.38 0.15
CA ASN A 741 -34.46 -11.65 0.02
C ASN A 741 -35.14 -12.06 1.34
N ARG A 742 -34.74 -11.48 2.47
CA ARG A 742 -35.30 -11.71 3.81
C ARG A 742 -36.41 -10.73 4.18
N THR A 743 -36.70 -9.76 3.32
CA THR A 743 -37.86 -8.86 3.45
C THR A 743 -39.15 -9.50 2.94
N GLU A 744 -40.29 -8.82 3.03
CA GLU A 744 -41.54 -9.22 2.40
C GLU A 744 -41.87 -8.29 1.22
N SER A 745 -41.71 -8.77 -0.01
CA SER A 745 -41.80 -7.96 -1.24
C SER A 745 -40.97 -6.65 -1.22
N GLY A 746 -39.80 -6.67 -0.56
CA GLY A 746 -38.93 -5.50 -0.39
C GLY A 746 -39.20 -4.66 0.86
N TRP A 747 -40.21 -4.99 1.67
CA TRP A 747 -40.61 -4.27 2.88
C TRP A 747 -40.18 -4.99 4.16
N PHE A 748 -39.84 -4.20 5.17
CA PHE A 748 -39.59 -4.64 6.54
C PHE A 748 -40.21 -3.65 7.53
N GLU A 749 -40.35 -4.09 8.77
CA GLU A 749 -40.93 -3.35 9.87
C GLU A 749 -39.86 -3.00 10.90
N PHE A 750 -40.03 -1.89 11.63
CA PHE A 750 -39.21 -1.60 12.81
C PHE A 750 -39.91 -0.67 13.81
N GLN A 751 -39.42 -0.67 15.05
CA GLN A 751 -39.82 0.19 16.14
C GLN A 751 -38.58 0.80 16.79
N SER A 752 -38.62 2.10 17.08
CA SER A 752 -37.51 2.83 17.70
C SER A 752 -37.60 2.77 19.23
N ALA A 753 -36.45 2.75 19.89
CA ALA A 753 -36.33 2.76 21.35
C ALA A 753 -35.12 3.59 21.81
N MET A 754 -35.20 4.14 23.03
CA MET A 754 -34.11 4.89 23.68
C MET A 754 -33.61 4.19 24.95
N ASP A 755 -32.30 4.11 25.11
CA ASP A 755 -31.63 3.46 26.24
C ASP A 755 -31.92 4.09 27.60
N SER A 756 -31.74 5.41 27.72
CA SER A 756 -31.69 6.12 29.00
C SER A 756 -33.03 6.23 29.73
N SER A 757 -34.11 5.69 29.17
CA SER A 757 -35.48 5.93 29.62
C SER A 757 -36.47 4.79 29.41
N ASN A 758 -36.08 3.68 28.76
CA ASN A 758 -37.00 2.65 28.24
C ASN A 758 -38.14 3.24 27.38
N LEU A 759 -37.93 4.41 26.77
CA LEU A 759 -38.92 5.03 25.88
C LEU A 759 -38.93 4.27 24.55
N VAL A 760 -40.06 3.63 24.27
CA VAL A 760 -40.34 2.89 23.03
C VAL A 760 -41.49 3.57 22.31
N GLU A 761 -41.49 3.57 20.97
CA GLU A 761 -42.57 4.16 20.17
C GLU A 761 -43.95 3.55 20.50
N SER A 762 -44.97 4.41 20.54
CA SER A 762 -46.37 3.97 20.62
C SER A 762 -46.79 3.29 19.32
N ALA A 763 -47.82 2.44 19.39
CA ALA A 763 -48.40 1.85 18.19
C ALA A 763 -48.92 2.94 17.23
N ILE A 764 -48.35 3.00 16.03
CA ILE A 764 -48.79 3.87 14.94
C ILE A 764 -49.68 3.09 13.97
N LYS A 765 -50.16 3.74 12.90
CA LYS A 765 -50.76 3.05 11.75
C LYS A 765 -50.01 3.49 10.51
N GLN A 766 -49.04 2.70 10.06
CA GLN A 766 -48.26 3.07 8.89
C GLN A 766 -49.12 3.06 7.63
N THR A 767 -49.04 4.13 6.86
CA THR A 767 -49.68 4.29 5.55
C THR A 767 -48.62 4.59 4.49
N LYS A 768 -49.06 4.83 3.25
CA LYS A 768 -48.19 5.20 2.13
C LYS A 768 -47.26 6.37 2.46
N CYS A 769 -45.96 6.15 2.25
CA CYS A 769 -44.94 7.20 2.43
C CYS A 769 -44.88 8.16 1.24
N ASN A 770 -44.38 9.37 1.50
CA ASN A 770 -44.02 10.32 0.45
C ASN A 770 -42.75 9.86 -0.31
N GLY A 771 -42.40 10.56 -1.38
CA GLY A 771 -41.17 10.31 -2.16
C GLY A 771 -41.34 9.30 -3.29
N ASP A 772 -40.34 9.21 -4.16
CA ASP A 772 -40.38 8.41 -5.40
C ASP A 772 -40.15 6.90 -5.16
N GLY A 773 -39.70 6.53 -3.96
CA GLY A 773 -39.69 5.16 -3.43
C GLY A 773 -40.95 4.79 -2.64
N GLY A 774 -41.71 5.78 -2.15
CA GLY A 774 -42.97 5.61 -1.42
C GLY A 774 -44.21 5.31 -2.28
N VAL A 775 -44.04 5.10 -3.59
CA VAL A 775 -45.15 4.92 -4.54
C VAL A 775 -46.04 3.69 -4.28
N ALA A 776 -45.49 2.65 -3.64
CA ALA A 776 -46.20 1.44 -3.24
C ALA A 776 -46.57 1.49 -1.75
N GLU A 777 -47.62 0.78 -1.36
CA GLU A 777 -47.96 0.53 0.05
C GLU A 777 -47.24 -0.72 0.57
N PRO A 778 -47.04 -0.87 1.89
CA PRO A 778 -46.59 -2.13 2.48
C PRO A 778 -47.58 -3.26 2.17
N PRO A 779 -47.11 -4.51 1.92
CA PRO A 779 -47.98 -5.65 1.60
C PRO A 779 -48.75 -6.20 2.81
N PHE A 780 -48.61 -5.56 3.98
CA PHE A 780 -49.20 -5.94 5.26
C PHE A 780 -49.62 -4.69 6.04
N THR A 781 -50.60 -4.83 6.94
CA THR A 781 -50.95 -3.79 7.92
C THR A 781 -50.11 -3.95 9.17
N THR A 782 -49.41 -2.90 9.59
CA THR A 782 -48.53 -2.92 10.77
C THR A 782 -48.86 -1.79 11.76
N THR A 783 -48.55 -2.02 13.04
CA THR A 783 -48.55 -1.03 14.11
C THR A 783 -47.19 -0.34 14.32
N PHE A 784 -46.20 -0.71 13.51
CA PHE A 784 -44.82 -0.24 13.54
C PHE A 784 -44.50 0.62 12.31
N HIS A 785 -43.29 1.18 12.21
CA HIS A 785 -42.84 1.79 10.96
C HIS A 785 -42.58 0.70 9.91
N ALA A 786 -42.91 0.98 8.65
CA ALA A 786 -42.62 0.11 7.50
C ALA A 786 -41.67 0.80 6.53
N ALA A 787 -40.52 0.17 6.29
CA ALA A 787 -39.45 0.67 5.45
C ALA A 787 -39.16 -0.28 4.28
N ARG A 788 -38.44 0.21 3.27
CA ARG A 788 -38.06 -0.53 2.07
C ARG A 788 -36.57 -0.79 1.99
N CYS A 789 -36.21 -2.03 1.73
CA CYS A 789 -34.82 -2.45 1.50
C CYS A 789 -34.31 -1.95 0.14
N GLY A 790 -33.10 -1.37 0.13
CA GLY A 790 -32.51 -0.72 -1.04
C GLY A 790 -32.89 0.75 -1.27
N PHE A 791 -33.55 1.39 -0.30
CA PHE A 791 -34.01 2.79 -0.36
C PHE A 791 -33.44 3.63 0.78
N VAL A 792 -33.60 4.95 0.67
CA VAL A 792 -33.48 5.88 1.80
C VAL A 792 -34.85 6.06 2.41
N ASN A 793 -35.01 5.65 3.66
CA ASN A 793 -36.28 5.69 4.39
C ASN A 793 -36.15 6.70 5.53
N VAL A 794 -37.07 7.66 5.59
CA VAL A 794 -37.02 8.79 6.52
C VAL A 794 -38.31 8.83 7.32
N PHE A 795 -38.20 8.91 8.64
CA PHE A 795 -39.31 8.82 9.59
C PHE A 795 -39.23 9.90 10.66
N GLN A 796 -40.37 10.19 11.28
CA GLN A 796 -40.49 11.09 12.42
C GLN A 796 -40.99 10.28 13.62
N PHE A 797 -40.19 10.21 14.69
CA PHE A 797 -40.45 9.41 15.88
C PHE A 797 -41.89 9.57 16.40
N ASN A 798 -42.53 8.44 16.71
CA ASN A 798 -43.87 8.34 17.30
C ASN A 798 -45.01 8.94 16.44
N THR A 799 -44.84 8.97 15.12
CA THR A 799 -45.86 9.43 14.15
C THR A 799 -45.88 8.52 12.91
N PRO A 800 -46.96 8.44 12.12
CA PRO A 800 -46.96 7.67 10.87
C PRO A 800 -46.23 8.38 9.70
N ALA A 801 -45.62 9.56 9.94
CA ALA A 801 -45.04 10.38 8.88
C ALA A 801 -43.74 9.77 8.35
N CYS A 802 -43.68 9.57 7.03
CA CYS A 802 -42.53 8.97 6.37
C CYS A 802 -42.32 9.47 4.92
N THR A 803 -41.06 9.44 4.49
CA THR A 803 -40.63 9.68 3.11
C THR A 803 -39.66 8.57 2.70
N ILE A 804 -39.90 7.92 1.55
CA ILE A 804 -39.02 6.89 1.01
C ILE A 804 -38.54 7.36 -0.37
N GLU A 805 -37.23 7.51 -0.51
CA GLU A 805 -36.57 7.98 -1.72
C GLU A 805 -35.74 6.86 -2.36
N LYS A 806 -35.72 6.81 -3.70
CA LYS A 806 -34.74 6.00 -4.43
C LYS A 806 -33.35 6.57 -4.21
N ARG A 807 -32.37 5.68 -4.05
CA ARG A 807 -30.96 6.06 -4.15
C ARG A 807 -30.66 6.49 -5.59
N LEU A 808 -30.76 7.78 -5.89
CA LEU A 808 -30.30 8.37 -7.15
C LEU A 808 -28.84 7.99 -7.36
N SER A 809 -28.55 7.12 -8.33
CA SER A 809 -27.18 6.95 -8.79
C SER A 809 -26.74 8.25 -9.46
N MET A 810 -25.48 8.66 -9.26
CA MET A 810 -24.94 9.84 -9.96
C MET A 810 -25.07 9.70 -11.49
N GLN A 811 -25.14 8.47 -12.01
CA GLN A 811 -25.49 8.19 -13.41
C GLN A 811 -26.86 8.77 -13.82
N TYR A 812 -27.92 8.66 -13.03
CA TYR A 812 -29.23 9.23 -13.38
C TYR A 812 -29.21 10.75 -13.42
N ILE A 813 -28.52 11.39 -12.46
CA ILE A 813 -28.35 12.86 -12.45
C ILE A 813 -27.49 13.30 -13.64
N ALA A 814 -26.41 12.59 -13.96
CA ALA A 814 -25.57 12.86 -15.13
C ALA A 814 -26.31 12.61 -16.46
N MET A 815 -27.18 11.59 -16.54
CA MET A 815 -28.06 11.36 -17.69
C MET A 815 -29.06 12.49 -17.84
N LEU A 816 -29.75 12.89 -16.76
CA LEU A 816 -30.72 13.98 -16.78
C LEU A 816 -30.08 15.32 -17.16
N LEU A 817 -28.90 15.64 -16.60
CA LEU A 817 -28.12 16.82 -17.00
C LEU A 817 -27.68 16.75 -18.46
N SER A 818 -27.19 15.59 -18.93
CA SER A 818 -26.85 15.38 -20.36
C SER A 818 -28.07 15.57 -21.26
N PHE A 819 -29.23 15.04 -20.89
CA PHE A 819 -30.49 15.23 -21.63
C PHE A 819 -30.96 16.68 -21.59
N THR A 820 -30.79 17.40 -20.48
CA THR A 820 -31.13 18.82 -20.40
C THR A 820 -30.20 19.65 -21.29
N VAL A 821 -28.89 19.37 -21.29
CA VAL A 821 -27.92 20.00 -22.20
C VAL A 821 -28.26 19.70 -23.66
N ILE A 822 -28.62 18.45 -24.01
CA ILE A 822 -29.06 18.09 -25.36
C ILE A 822 -30.35 18.82 -25.75
N ILE A 823 -31.33 18.94 -24.85
CA ILE A 823 -32.57 19.69 -25.10
C ILE A 823 -32.28 21.19 -25.28
N VAL A 824 -31.38 21.79 -24.48
CA VAL A 824 -30.95 23.19 -24.65
C VAL A 824 -30.22 23.39 -25.99
N ILE A 825 -29.38 22.43 -26.42
CA ILE A 825 -28.71 22.49 -27.73
C ILE A 825 -29.72 22.35 -28.87
N ILE A 826 -30.74 21.49 -28.74
CA ILE A 826 -31.81 21.33 -29.74
C ILE A 826 -32.66 22.61 -29.82
N HIS A 827 -33.09 23.18 -28.68
CA HIS A 827 -33.84 24.44 -28.68
C HIS A 827 -33.01 25.61 -29.20
N ALA A 828 -31.71 25.69 -28.90
CA ALA A 828 -30.82 26.71 -29.47
C ALA A 828 -30.76 26.58 -31.00
N HIS A 829 -30.65 25.36 -31.53
CA HIS A 829 -30.69 25.10 -32.98
C HIS A 829 -32.05 25.40 -33.61
N GLU A 830 -33.16 25.18 -32.91
CA GLU A 830 -34.51 25.56 -33.39
C GLU A 830 -34.71 27.08 -33.39
N THR A 831 -34.14 27.83 -32.44
CA THR A 831 -34.17 29.31 -32.47
C THR A 831 -33.26 29.91 -33.54
N ASP A 832 -32.09 29.32 -33.81
CA ASP A 832 -31.19 29.78 -34.88
C ASP A 832 -31.75 29.45 -36.28
N ALA A 833 -32.54 28.38 -36.41
CA ALA A 833 -33.23 28.06 -37.67
C ALA A 833 -34.34 29.07 -38.03
N ALA A 834 -34.94 29.76 -37.06
CA ALA A 834 -35.98 30.76 -37.29
C ALA A 834 -35.44 32.11 -37.79
N PHE A 835 -34.17 32.43 -37.54
CA PHE A 835 -33.53 33.69 -37.98
C PHE A 835 -32.88 33.61 -39.38
N LEU A 836 -32.91 32.45 -40.03
CA LEU A 836 -32.38 32.23 -41.39
C LEU A 836 -33.47 32.24 -42.48
N PHE A 837 -34.69 32.68 -42.16
CA PHE A 837 -35.85 32.70 -43.06
C PHE A 837 -36.62 34.03 -43.10
N TYR A 838 -35.96 35.15 -42.76
CA TYR A 838 -36.47 36.52 -42.93
C TYR A 838 -35.42 37.45 -43.55
#